data_AF-A0A2V9M479-F1
#
_entry.id   AF-A0A2V9M479-F1
#
_cell.length_a   1.000
_cell.length_b   1.000
_cell.length_c   1.000
_cell.angle_alpha   90.00
_cell.angle_beta   90.00
_cell.angle_gamma   90.00
#
_symmetry.space_group_name_H-M   'P 1'
#
loop_
_entity.id
_entity.type
_entity.pdbx_description
1 polymer ?
#
loop_
_entity_poly.entity_id
_entity_poly.type
_entity_poly.pdbx_seq_one_letter_code
_entity_poly.pdbx_strand_id
1 'polypeptide(L)'
;MVQRMASINQFLSVRALALAVVISLPVSARAQLSQNSGTNSSDTWTTFDLTTKVQATIGSLSLPTSTSTYHVELGYDSNGQIIANVWPTGSSAPGTDVGAVSVIRLSGGNLTVFDQNGAPIPYVSPGSNLTTYNPLSLLGTNPGRSVVQRLVVANIQQQATKMQAEYTTVNSTYVLTTNYTSGPLTKEQWTYVSSGSQYVATQAEYWISASNFSGTRTLQFANLHWNDNSADDTARTNAGYTVTNPPAASTSTPPAMSQSTETGCPAASSNQGGTQNVAYQYGLFSSSCSWKRMVPWLNDYFRFGTVLAPNHGFSSTLQPIATQGGTLKSDITSAGGGGYIVIGQSQGGLVSRYAAQQFQAANLNQTTVKGVVTLDTPNLGAPLANWAGLGTIEAVAALINYAWQAVGCSPTATPQLDLCYAFQLITGGLGTVAVDLEQSSALGDLQQGSSFVTNLNNQTESSFQKAGLVGHTKRFFVEVRDVDSLACGVSNAQNCYPEQEFGERNVSAIYTYVEEAVFVAWFIAIEECDPTYDPFACSVAEHLLPIWLYPTAADLGWNYITTVLPNASNINNLFGDEDGVVPTFSQNYPTTGGATALQYSVSPSDSHMGDTKSDLTRNVLERALANSPFSVPTQASCTYSGSSPPSLSGNGGSETISLSTQTGCRWNSESQTPWILITSPSNGEGTSSGSIGFTAFANPQTIPRTGSIVAGNGTSSVTFTVQEAGACYYTLSEGPVIAIQPSGGTYAVSVTATSGCVWSAVSNTSWITISAGASGTGSGSFSFTATPNSGASDLTGTITVMNQTLTVIIGTPQGTPSTGSVTISGSGQKVTINPCEPHSSCPQTIPNGGSITVTVGSESFTVGYSCCSDTASSLATALATKINSTTLAPIEATVSGSKVTITSTINGVATNYPLSVSYTYNSTYFTSPAFTASASGPSLTGGTD
;
A
#
# COMPACT_ATOMS: atom_id res chain seq x y z
N MET A 1 -63.58 3.07 -39.33
CA MET A 1 -63.73 3.94 -40.52
C MET A 1 -62.42 4.66 -40.69
N VAL A 2 -61.52 4.07 -41.48
CA VAL A 2 -61.12 4.59 -42.80
C VAL A 2 -60.34 5.90 -42.65
N GLN A 3 -59.06 5.78 -42.99
CA GLN A 3 -58.00 6.80 -43.02
C GLN A 3 -57.10 6.91 -41.78
N ARG A 4 -56.04 6.09 -41.87
CA ARG A 4 -54.61 6.44 -41.70
C ARG A 4 -53.84 5.51 -40.75
N MET A 5 -53.94 4.21 -41.04
CA MET A 5 -52.79 3.30 -41.03
C MET A 5 -52.40 3.06 -42.49
N ALA A 6 -51.28 3.65 -42.92
CA ALA A 6 -50.50 3.27 -44.10
C ALA A 6 -49.16 4.03 -44.06
N SER A 7 -48.37 3.69 -43.04
CA SER A 7 -46.92 3.59 -43.14
C SER A 7 -46.53 2.62 -44.26
N ILE A 8 -45.33 2.83 -44.83
CA ILE A 8 -44.49 1.93 -45.64
C ILE A 8 -44.33 2.37 -47.11
N ASN A 9 -43.06 2.62 -47.47
CA ASN A 9 -42.45 2.83 -48.80
C ASN A 9 -42.36 4.26 -49.36
N GLN A 10 -41.36 5.03 -48.90
CA GLN A 10 -40.43 5.85 -49.71
C GLN A 10 -39.65 6.85 -48.83
N PHE A 11 -38.58 6.41 -48.15
CA PHE A 11 -37.53 7.31 -47.67
C PHE A 11 -36.20 6.54 -47.66
N LEU A 12 -35.78 6.13 -48.86
CA LEU A 12 -34.42 5.74 -49.20
C LEU A 12 -34.03 6.57 -50.43
N SER A 13 -32.80 7.06 -50.44
CA SER A 13 -32.13 7.89 -51.46
C SER A 13 -32.48 9.39 -51.46
N VAL A 14 -31.54 10.22 -51.00
CA VAL A 14 -30.69 11.09 -51.86
C VAL A 14 -29.82 11.95 -50.93
N ARG A 15 -28.50 11.76 -51.07
CA ARG A 15 -27.43 12.63 -50.55
C ARG A 15 -27.52 14.03 -51.19
N ALA A 16 -26.89 15.01 -50.53
CA ALA A 16 -26.58 16.37 -50.98
C ALA A 16 -27.62 17.45 -50.62
N LEU A 17 -27.30 18.24 -49.60
CA LEU A 17 -27.22 19.71 -49.69
C LEU A 17 -26.58 20.27 -48.42
N ALA A 18 -25.31 20.64 -48.50
CA ALA A 18 -24.68 21.54 -47.54
C ALA A 18 -23.86 22.54 -48.35
N LEU A 19 -24.42 23.71 -48.63
CA LEU A 19 -23.64 24.93 -48.88
C LEU A 19 -24.55 26.18 -48.91
N ALA A 20 -23.95 27.29 -48.48
CA ALA A 20 -24.39 28.68 -48.52
C ALA A 20 -25.17 29.20 -47.30
N VAL A 21 -24.42 29.51 -46.25
CA VAL A 21 -24.66 30.73 -45.47
C VAL A 21 -23.44 31.63 -45.63
N VAL A 22 -23.51 32.55 -46.59
CA VAL A 22 -22.63 33.70 -46.68
C VAL A 22 -23.16 34.72 -45.68
N ILE A 23 -22.49 34.86 -44.53
CA ILE A 23 -22.63 36.05 -43.69
C ILE A 23 -21.35 36.87 -43.90
N SER A 24 -21.48 37.91 -44.71
CA SER A 24 -20.51 39.01 -44.75
C SER A 24 -20.71 39.89 -43.51
N LEU A 25 -19.79 39.81 -42.55
CA LEU A 25 -19.63 40.82 -41.48
C LEU A 25 -18.37 41.67 -41.77
N PRO A 26 -18.40 42.97 -41.43
CA PRO A 26 -17.34 43.91 -41.78
C PRO A 26 -16.08 43.69 -40.94
N VAL A 27 -14.95 44.07 -41.55
CA VAL A 27 -13.58 44.04 -41.04
C VAL A 27 -13.45 44.56 -39.60
N SER A 28 -12.61 43.88 -38.80
CA SER A 28 -11.96 44.27 -37.52
C SER A 28 -12.34 43.45 -36.27
N ALA A 29 -12.34 42.12 -36.36
CA ALA A 29 -11.82 41.31 -35.26
C ALA A 29 -10.72 40.46 -35.88
N ARG A 30 -9.45 40.89 -35.75
CA ARG A 30 -8.33 39.98 -36.05
C ARG A 30 -8.57 38.75 -35.18
N ALA A 31 -8.57 37.55 -35.75
CA ALA A 31 -8.42 36.34 -34.96
C ALA A 31 -7.17 36.53 -34.10
N GLN A 32 -7.34 36.55 -32.79
CA GLN A 32 -6.24 36.78 -31.86
C GLN A 32 -5.77 35.42 -31.37
N LEU A 33 -4.49 35.13 -31.60
CA LEU A 33 -3.74 34.16 -30.81
C LEU A 33 -4.07 34.38 -29.33
N SER A 34 -4.24 33.28 -28.61
CA SER A 34 -4.56 33.29 -27.18
C SER A 34 -3.56 34.12 -26.38
N GLN A 35 -4.05 34.70 -25.28
CA GLN A 35 -3.19 35.35 -24.31
C GLN A 35 -2.24 34.29 -23.73
N ASN A 36 -0.95 34.42 -24.01
CA ASN A 36 0.10 33.42 -23.72
C ASN A 36 0.17 32.23 -24.70
N SER A 37 -0.20 32.43 -25.96
CA SER A 37 0.06 31.47 -27.04
C SER A 37 1.55 31.07 -27.11
N GLY A 38 2.46 32.01 -26.81
CA GLY A 38 3.91 31.82 -27.00
C GLY A 38 4.35 32.03 -28.46
N THR A 39 3.39 32.03 -29.39
CA THR A 39 3.60 32.30 -30.82
C THR A 39 3.92 33.77 -31.08
N ASN A 40 4.95 34.02 -31.89
CA ASN A 40 5.27 35.33 -32.43
C ASN A 40 4.21 35.72 -33.48
N SER A 41 3.34 36.66 -33.11
CA SER A 41 2.25 37.14 -33.99
C SER A 41 2.71 37.78 -35.31
N SER A 42 3.99 38.12 -35.46
CA SER A 42 4.56 38.67 -36.70
C SER A 42 5.13 37.60 -37.65
N ASP A 43 5.30 36.38 -37.16
CA ASP A 43 5.78 35.24 -37.94
C ASP A 43 4.60 34.43 -38.52
N THR A 44 4.88 33.37 -39.25
CA THR A 44 3.86 32.44 -39.76
C THR A 44 3.16 31.73 -38.62
N TRP A 45 1.83 31.78 -38.61
CA TRP A 45 0.99 31.07 -37.63
C TRP A 45 -0.40 30.77 -38.19
N THR A 46 -1.09 29.83 -37.56
CA THR A 46 -2.47 29.48 -37.85
C THR A 46 -3.24 29.12 -36.59
N THR A 47 -4.53 29.43 -36.60
CA THR A 47 -5.49 29.02 -35.58
C THR A 47 -6.69 28.39 -36.26
N PHE A 48 -7.18 27.25 -35.77
CA PHE A 48 -8.36 26.60 -36.32
C PHE A 48 -9.04 25.70 -35.30
N ASP A 49 -10.31 25.41 -35.54
CA ASP A 49 -11.00 24.32 -34.88
C ASP A 49 -10.87 23.06 -35.74
N LEU A 50 -10.38 22.00 -35.12
CA LEU A 50 -10.13 20.70 -35.73
C LEU A 50 -11.14 19.69 -35.20
N THR A 51 -11.95 19.11 -36.09
CA THR A 51 -12.72 17.90 -35.77
C THR A 51 -12.03 16.69 -36.36
N THR A 52 -11.56 15.79 -35.52
CA THR A 52 -11.03 14.49 -35.93
C THR A 52 -12.14 13.43 -35.87
N LYS A 53 -12.20 12.54 -36.85
CA LYS A 53 -13.11 11.39 -36.87
C LYS A 53 -12.35 10.13 -37.21
N VAL A 54 -12.65 9.05 -36.50
CA VAL A 54 -12.10 7.72 -36.79
C VAL A 54 -13.24 6.78 -37.13
N GLN A 55 -13.15 6.14 -38.29
CA GLN A 55 -14.05 5.09 -38.75
C GLN A 55 -13.22 3.86 -39.07
N ALA A 56 -13.60 2.71 -38.53
CA ALA A 56 -12.82 1.50 -38.68
C ALA A 56 -13.69 0.26 -38.83
N THR A 57 -13.16 -0.73 -39.53
CA THR A 57 -13.72 -2.07 -39.64
C THR A 57 -12.65 -3.07 -39.27
N ILE A 58 -12.96 -3.97 -38.33
CA ILE A 58 -12.11 -5.06 -37.87
C ILE A 58 -12.79 -6.37 -38.27
N GLY A 59 -12.19 -7.12 -39.20
CA GLY A 59 -12.84 -8.29 -39.80
C GLY A 59 -14.17 -7.90 -40.48
N SER A 60 -15.29 -8.46 -40.01
CA SER A 60 -16.65 -8.09 -40.46
C SER A 60 -17.33 -7.05 -39.59
N LEU A 61 -16.69 -6.59 -38.51
CA LEU A 61 -17.25 -5.67 -37.54
C LEU A 61 -17.00 -4.22 -37.96
N SER A 62 -18.05 -3.46 -38.26
CA SER A 62 -17.99 -2.01 -38.43
C SER A 62 -18.09 -1.31 -37.09
N LEU A 63 -17.08 -0.53 -36.74
CA LEU A 63 -17.04 0.22 -35.49
C LEU A 63 -17.83 1.54 -35.58
N PRO A 64 -18.33 2.05 -34.44
CA PRO A 64 -18.89 3.39 -34.36
C PRO A 64 -17.85 4.45 -34.73
N THR A 65 -18.33 5.59 -35.23
CA THR A 65 -17.45 6.72 -35.53
C THR A 65 -17.07 7.43 -34.24
N SER A 66 -15.78 7.45 -33.91
CA SER A 66 -15.25 8.31 -32.86
C SER A 66 -15.09 9.73 -33.39
N THR A 67 -15.41 10.74 -32.60
CA THR A 67 -15.25 12.16 -32.96
C THR A 67 -14.64 12.93 -31.79
N SER A 68 -13.53 13.63 -32.04
CA SER A 68 -12.89 14.53 -31.08
C SER A 68 -12.69 15.90 -31.69
N THR A 69 -12.94 16.94 -30.93
CA THR A 69 -12.86 18.34 -31.37
C THR A 69 -11.83 19.11 -30.56
N TYR A 70 -11.03 19.91 -31.26
CA TYR A 70 -9.94 20.69 -30.70
C TYR A 70 -9.96 22.11 -31.25
N HIS A 71 -9.51 23.07 -30.46
CA HIS A 71 -8.96 24.33 -30.93
C HIS A 71 -7.44 24.19 -31.01
N VAL A 72 -6.85 24.61 -32.12
CA VAL A 72 -5.42 24.44 -32.41
C VAL A 72 -4.84 25.80 -32.72
N GLU A 73 -3.72 26.13 -32.09
CA GLU A 73 -2.81 27.21 -32.47
C GLU A 73 -1.45 26.61 -32.81
N LEU A 74 -0.95 26.90 -34.01
CA LEU A 74 0.35 26.47 -34.49
C LEU A 74 1.11 27.67 -35.05
N GLY A 75 2.40 27.75 -34.77
CA GLY A 75 3.24 28.83 -35.28
C GLY A 75 4.67 28.72 -34.77
N TYR A 76 5.39 29.84 -34.79
CA TYR A 76 6.77 29.92 -34.34
C TYR A 76 6.93 30.95 -33.22
N ASP A 77 7.85 30.71 -32.29
CA ASP A 77 8.23 31.68 -31.27
C ASP A 77 9.21 32.73 -31.82
N SER A 78 9.66 33.65 -30.96
CA SER A 78 10.62 34.70 -31.35
C SER A 78 12.01 34.18 -31.74
N ASN A 79 12.33 32.93 -31.42
CA ASN A 79 13.58 32.27 -31.78
C ASN A 79 13.42 31.38 -33.03
N GLY A 80 12.23 31.35 -33.64
CA GLY A 80 11.91 30.51 -34.78
C GLY A 80 11.66 29.04 -34.43
N GLN A 81 11.45 28.70 -33.15
CA GLN A 81 11.08 27.35 -32.72
C GLN A 81 9.57 27.15 -32.83
N ILE A 82 9.14 25.93 -33.16
CA ILE A 82 7.71 25.63 -33.29
C ILE A 82 6.99 25.74 -31.95
N ILE A 83 5.79 26.29 -32.01
CA ILE A 83 4.83 26.34 -30.91
C ILE A 83 3.56 25.64 -31.39
N ALA A 84 3.06 24.72 -30.57
CA ALA A 84 1.74 24.13 -30.74
C ALA A 84 0.98 24.24 -29.43
N ASN A 85 -0.25 24.75 -29.49
CA ASN A 85 -1.20 24.65 -28.40
C ASN A 85 -2.47 23.98 -28.93
N VAL A 86 -2.85 22.87 -28.32
CA VAL A 86 -4.04 22.11 -28.70
C VAL A 86 -4.93 22.01 -27.47
N TRP A 87 -6.13 22.58 -27.57
CA TRP A 87 -7.15 22.53 -26.53
C TRP A 87 -8.32 21.69 -27.01
N PRO A 88 -8.72 20.63 -26.30
CA PRO A 88 -10.00 19.98 -26.58
C PRO A 88 -11.17 20.98 -26.42
N THR A 89 -12.10 21.04 -27.38
CA THR A 89 -13.27 21.94 -27.37
C THR A 89 -14.57 21.16 -27.56
N GLY A 90 -15.66 21.50 -26.86
CA GLY A 90 -16.99 20.87 -27.04
C GLY A 90 -17.39 19.85 -25.96
N SER A 91 -18.70 19.52 -25.92
CA SER A 91 -19.33 18.70 -24.88
C SER A 91 -19.10 17.20 -25.07
N SER A 92 -17.91 16.77 -24.71
CA SER A 92 -17.67 15.47 -24.05
C SER A 92 -16.50 15.65 -23.11
N ALA A 93 -16.63 16.58 -22.16
CA ALA A 93 -15.83 16.52 -20.95
C ALA A 93 -16.59 15.63 -19.97
N PRO A 94 -16.15 14.38 -19.68
CA PRO A 94 -16.52 13.80 -18.40
C PRO A 94 -15.84 14.68 -17.34
N GLY A 95 -16.68 15.19 -16.45
CA GLY A 95 -16.40 16.28 -15.53
C GLY A 95 -15.13 16.11 -14.69
N THR A 96 -14.72 17.27 -14.14
CA THR A 96 -13.89 17.47 -12.95
C THR A 96 -13.10 16.25 -12.48
N ASP A 97 -11.99 15.92 -13.17
CA ASP A 97 -11.06 14.89 -12.71
C ASP A 97 -9.61 15.32 -12.94
N VAL A 98 -8.76 14.96 -11.99
CA VAL A 98 -7.30 15.02 -12.09
C VAL A 98 -6.88 14.02 -13.19
N GLY A 99 -6.33 14.50 -14.30
CA GLY A 99 -5.81 13.66 -15.40
C GLY A 99 -6.49 13.78 -16.77
N ALA A 100 -7.61 14.50 -16.92
CA ALA A 100 -8.13 14.80 -18.26
C ALA A 100 -7.31 15.95 -18.91
N VAL A 101 -6.91 15.76 -20.16
CA VAL A 101 -6.08 16.72 -20.91
C VAL A 101 -6.85 18.03 -21.10
N SER A 102 -6.30 19.13 -20.58
CA SER A 102 -6.85 20.48 -20.77
C SER A 102 -6.17 21.22 -21.91
N VAL A 103 -4.87 21.01 -22.06
CA VAL A 103 -4.05 21.57 -23.13
C VAL A 103 -2.84 20.70 -23.36
N ILE A 104 -2.49 20.52 -24.62
CA ILE A 104 -1.21 19.97 -25.06
C ILE A 104 -0.40 21.15 -25.59
N ARG A 105 0.79 21.34 -25.04
CA ARG A 105 1.68 22.44 -25.42
C ARG A 105 3.02 21.91 -25.88
N LEU A 106 3.43 22.28 -27.09
CA LEU A 106 4.80 22.20 -27.56
C LEU A 106 5.42 23.59 -27.46
N SER A 107 6.49 23.73 -26.67
CA SER A 107 7.23 24.99 -26.55
C SER A 107 8.69 24.73 -26.19
N GLY A 108 9.62 25.43 -26.85
CA GLY A 108 11.06 25.24 -26.63
C GLY A 108 11.54 23.82 -26.92
N GLY A 109 10.88 23.11 -27.85
CA GLY A 109 11.15 21.70 -28.16
C GLY A 109 10.62 20.69 -27.12
N ASN A 110 9.91 21.15 -26.09
CA ASN A 110 9.35 20.29 -25.05
C ASN A 110 7.82 20.21 -25.18
N LEU A 111 7.28 18.99 -25.16
CA LEU A 111 5.86 18.75 -25.04
C LEU A 111 5.47 18.70 -23.56
N THR A 112 4.36 19.33 -23.22
CA THR A 112 3.75 19.21 -21.90
C THR A 112 2.26 19.02 -22.09
N VAL A 113 1.73 17.94 -21.51
CA VAL A 113 0.30 17.65 -21.45
C VAL A 113 -0.17 18.08 -20.07
N PHE A 114 -1.19 18.92 -20.01
CA PHE A 114 -1.71 19.47 -18.75
C PHE A 114 -3.06 18.85 -18.42
N ASP A 115 -3.30 18.63 -17.13
CA ASP A 115 -4.61 18.20 -16.63
C ASP A 115 -5.60 19.38 -16.56
N GLN A 116 -6.86 19.10 -16.21
CA GLN A 116 -7.91 20.12 -16.03
C GLN A 116 -7.58 21.20 -14.99
N ASN A 117 -6.65 20.95 -14.07
CA ASN A 117 -6.21 21.92 -13.07
C ASN A 117 -5.03 22.78 -13.56
N GLY A 118 -4.54 22.53 -14.79
CA GLY A 118 -3.37 23.20 -15.35
C GLY A 118 -2.04 22.68 -14.80
N ALA A 119 -2.03 21.52 -14.13
CA ALA A 119 -0.82 20.84 -13.71
C ALA A 119 -0.30 19.92 -14.84
N PRO A 120 1.01 19.83 -15.09
CA PRO A 120 1.55 18.82 -16.00
C PRO A 120 1.14 17.43 -15.54
N ILE A 121 0.64 16.60 -16.45
CA ILE A 121 0.37 15.18 -16.16
C ILE A 121 1.72 14.51 -15.93
N PRO A 122 2.00 14.03 -14.71
CA PRO A 122 3.28 13.41 -14.40
C PRO A 122 3.35 12.04 -15.08
N TYR A 123 4.51 11.75 -15.67
CA TYR A 123 4.84 10.46 -16.22
C TYR A 123 6.18 9.99 -15.66
N VAL A 124 6.26 8.73 -15.21
CA VAL A 124 7.49 8.11 -14.73
C VAL A 124 7.78 6.91 -15.61
N SER A 125 8.93 6.88 -16.26
CA SER A 125 9.34 5.70 -17.03
C SER A 125 9.36 4.46 -16.13
N PRO A 126 8.75 3.32 -16.54
CA PRO A 126 8.68 2.12 -15.73
C PRO A 126 10.04 1.52 -15.32
N GLY A 127 11.16 2.06 -15.78
CA GLY A 127 12.45 1.70 -15.23
C GLY A 127 13.53 2.68 -15.64
N SER A 128 14.51 2.89 -14.76
CA SER A 128 15.66 3.78 -15.00
C SER A 128 16.49 3.51 -16.27
N ASN A 129 16.29 2.35 -16.93
CA ASN A 129 16.99 1.96 -18.16
C ASN A 129 16.13 2.00 -19.42
N LEU A 130 14.83 2.30 -19.31
CA LEU A 130 13.97 2.43 -20.48
C LEU A 130 14.15 3.82 -21.10
N THR A 131 14.22 3.87 -22.42
CA THR A 131 14.28 5.13 -23.15
C THR A 131 12.88 5.58 -23.53
N THR A 132 12.54 6.84 -23.28
CA THR A 132 11.23 7.36 -23.66
C THR A 132 11.13 7.52 -25.17
N TYR A 133 10.12 6.91 -25.77
CA TYR A 133 9.82 7.14 -27.18
C TYR A 133 9.28 8.56 -27.34
N ASN A 134 10.08 9.43 -27.95
CA ASN A 134 9.70 10.81 -28.20
C ASN A 134 9.55 11.05 -29.71
N PRO A 135 8.32 11.04 -30.27
CA PRO A 135 8.10 11.23 -31.70
C PRO A 135 8.52 12.63 -32.19
N LEU A 136 8.59 13.62 -31.29
CA LEU A 136 9.02 14.99 -31.65
C LEU A 136 10.51 15.05 -31.97
N SER A 137 11.32 14.13 -31.46
CA SER A 137 12.74 14.05 -31.81
C SER A 137 12.96 13.77 -33.29
N LEU A 138 11.99 13.13 -33.96
CA LEU A 138 12.04 12.85 -35.39
C LEU A 138 11.99 14.13 -36.23
N LEU A 139 11.36 15.18 -35.70
CA LEU A 139 11.27 16.49 -36.35
C LEU A 139 12.57 17.31 -36.22
N GLY A 140 13.48 16.91 -35.31
CA GLY A 140 14.73 17.61 -35.05
C GLY A 140 14.57 18.97 -34.36
N THR A 141 15.59 19.82 -34.43
CA THR A 141 15.65 21.12 -33.72
C THR A 141 14.94 22.26 -34.43
N ASN A 142 14.60 22.09 -35.72
CA ASN A 142 13.89 23.09 -36.52
C ASN A 142 12.94 22.36 -37.47
N PRO A 143 11.65 22.22 -37.10
CA PRO A 143 10.77 21.31 -37.82
C PRO A 143 10.44 21.83 -39.22
N GLY A 144 10.17 23.13 -39.45
CA GLY A 144 9.34 23.46 -40.62
C GLY A 144 9.70 24.67 -41.47
N ARG A 145 9.30 24.60 -42.74
CA ARG A 145 9.28 25.75 -43.66
C ARG A 145 8.11 26.64 -43.32
N SER A 146 6.93 26.06 -43.12
CA SER A 146 5.68 26.78 -42.88
C SER A 146 4.64 25.84 -42.26
N VAL A 147 3.92 26.29 -41.23
CA VAL A 147 2.85 25.51 -40.57
C VAL A 147 1.48 25.67 -41.26
N VAL A 148 1.44 26.31 -42.42
CA VAL A 148 0.20 26.59 -43.17
C VAL A 148 0.23 26.05 -44.60
N GLN A 149 1.28 25.33 -44.99
CA GLN A 149 1.56 24.99 -46.38
C GLN A 149 0.49 24.12 -47.05
N ARG A 150 -0.12 23.18 -46.31
CA ARG A 150 -1.24 22.37 -46.83
C ARG A 150 -2.59 22.92 -46.40
N LEU A 151 -2.65 23.69 -45.31
CA LEU A 151 -3.89 24.35 -44.88
C LEU A 151 -4.32 25.50 -45.81
N VAL A 152 -3.36 26.28 -46.33
CA VAL A 152 -3.61 27.47 -47.14
C VAL A 152 -2.71 27.46 -48.37
N VAL A 153 -3.33 27.32 -49.54
CA VAL A 153 -2.64 27.06 -50.81
C VAL A 153 -2.90 28.19 -51.79
N ALA A 154 -1.85 28.77 -52.37
CA ALA A 154 -1.98 29.83 -53.37
C ALA A 154 -2.36 29.30 -54.78
N ASN A 155 -1.90 28.09 -55.14
CA ASN A 155 -2.16 27.48 -56.43
C ASN A 155 -2.45 25.98 -56.26
N ILE A 156 -3.71 25.61 -56.48
CA ILE A 156 -4.20 24.27 -56.18
C ILE A 156 -3.62 23.19 -57.12
N GLN A 157 -3.36 23.52 -58.39
CA GLN A 157 -2.75 22.59 -59.35
C GLN A 157 -1.26 22.35 -59.06
N GLN A 158 -0.55 23.40 -58.65
CA GLN A 158 0.84 23.27 -58.20
C GLN A 158 0.90 22.41 -56.94
N GLN A 159 -0.04 22.59 -56.00
CA GLN A 159 -0.12 21.75 -54.82
C GLN A 159 -0.43 20.29 -55.16
N ALA A 160 -1.34 20.02 -56.09
CA ALA A 160 -1.60 18.66 -56.57
C ALA A 160 -0.34 18.02 -57.16
N THR A 161 0.46 18.79 -57.90
CA THR A 161 1.74 18.32 -58.43
C THR A 161 2.74 17.98 -57.32
N LYS A 162 2.87 18.84 -56.30
CA LYS A 162 3.74 18.59 -55.14
C LYS A 162 3.35 17.32 -54.40
N MET A 163 2.05 17.14 -54.16
CA MET A 163 1.49 15.98 -53.46
C MET A 163 1.43 14.71 -54.32
N GLN A 164 1.84 14.78 -55.59
CA GLN A 164 1.67 13.69 -56.57
C GLN A 164 0.22 13.20 -56.64
N ALA A 165 -0.72 14.13 -56.50
CA ALA A 165 -2.14 13.85 -56.35
C ALA A 165 -2.90 14.04 -57.66
N GLU A 166 -3.92 13.22 -57.86
CA GLU A 166 -4.97 13.46 -58.85
C GLU A 166 -5.83 14.65 -58.40
N TYR A 167 -6.02 15.61 -59.30
CA TYR A 167 -6.81 16.81 -59.04
C TYR A 167 -8.20 16.71 -59.69
N THR A 168 -9.24 16.92 -58.89
CA THR A 168 -10.63 17.00 -59.36
C THR A 168 -11.35 18.20 -58.77
N THR A 169 -12.41 18.66 -59.45
CA THR A 169 -13.27 19.75 -58.97
C THR A 169 -14.71 19.25 -58.93
N VAL A 170 -15.36 19.38 -57.77
CA VAL A 170 -16.74 18.93 -57.55
C VAL A 170 -17.48 20.05 -56.81
N ASN A 171 -18.53 20.62 -57.41
CA ASN A 171 -19.40 21.62 -56.76
C ASN A 171 -18.67 22.82 -56.10
N SER A 172 -17.67 23.40 -56.77
CA SER A 172 -16.81 24.50 -56.23
C SER A 172 -15.90 24.08 -55.06
N THR A 173 -15.77 22.78 -54.83
CA THR A 173 -14.78 22.17 -53.96
C THR A 173 -13.67 21.55 -54.80
N TYR A 174 -12.43 21.69 -54.34
CA TYR A 174 -11.24 21.18 -55.02
C TYR A 174 -10.69 19.99 -54.23
N VAL A 175 -10.53 18.85 -54.89
CA VAL A 175 -10.16 17.59 -54.23
C VAL A 175 -8.88 17.04 -54.83
N LEU A 176 -7.90 16.82 -53.97
CA LEU A 176 -6.59 16.26 -54.30
C LEU A 176 -6.54 14.86 -53.71
N THR A 177 -6.31 13.84 -54.54
CA THR A 177 -6.27 12.43 -54.11
C THR A 177 -4.94 11.80 -54.44
N THR A 178 -4.27 11.24 -53.43
CA THR A 178 -3.04 10.45 -53.59
C THR A 178 -3.36 9.00 -53.24
N ASN A 179 -2.98 8.05 -54.11
CA ASN A 179 -3.12 6.62 -53.86
C ASN A 179 -1.73 6.02 -53.65
N TYR A 180 -1.59 5.22 -52.60
CA TYR A 180 -0.34 4.60 -52.20
C TYR A 180 -0.37 3.11 -52.55
N THR A 181 0.75 2.60 -53.07
CA THR A 181 0.88 1.21 -53.55
C THR A 181 1.62 0.30 -52.57
N SER A 182 2.21 0.87 -51.52
CA SER A 182 2.98 0.16 -50.50
C SER A 182 2.80 0.82 -49.14
N GLY A 183 2.90 0.03 -48.07
CA GLY A 183 2.73 0.50 -46.70
C GLY A 183 1.27 0.48 -46.23
N PRO A 184 1.03 0.87 -44.97
CA PRO A 184 -0.29 0.80 -44.37
C PRO A 184 -1.24 1.88 -44.89
N LEU A 185 -0.73 3.09 -45.19
CA LEU A 185 -1.49 4.15 -45.86
C LEU A 185 -1.78 3.72 -47.30
N THR A 186 -3.05 3.75 -47.70
CA THR A 186 -3.50 3.32 -49.02
C THR A 186 -4.04 4.48 -49.86
N LYS A 187 -4.60 5.49 -49.21
CA LYS A 187 -5.14 6.68 -49.86
C LYS A 187 -5.04 7.87 -48.92
N GLU A 188 -4.81 9.04 -49.49
CA GLU A 188 -4.91 10.34 -48.85
C GLU A 188 -5.78 11.26 -49.73
N GLN A 189 -6.61 12.09 -49.13
CA GLN A 189 -7.47 13.02 -49.85
C GLN A 189 -7.58 14.35 -49.11
N TRP A 190 -7.25 15.44 -49.80
CA TRP A 190 -7.42 16.80 -49.28
C TRP A 190 -8.50 17.54 -50.06
N THR A 191 -9.32 18.28 -49.32
CA THR A 191 -10.48 18.99 -49.82
C THR A 191 -10.36 20.47 -49.48
N TYR A 192 -10.50 21.32 -50.50
CA TYR A 192 -10.32 22.76 -50.39
C TYR A 192 -11.52 23.54 -50.94
N VAL A 193 -11.69 24.76 -50.43
CA VAL A 193 -12.62 25.76 -50.97
C VAL A 193 -11.86 27.06 -51.29
N SER A 194 -12.34 27.82 -52.27
CA SER A 194 -11.75 29.12 -52.60
C SER A 194 -12.05 30.15 -51.51
N SER A 195 -11.03 30.88 -51.04
CA SER A 195 -11.14 32.01 -50.12
C SER A 195 -10.28 33.17 -50.63
N GLY A 196 -10.91 34.18 -51.24
CA GLY A 196 -10.18 35.27 -51.89
C GLY A 196 -9.30 34.76 -53.05
N SER A 197 -8.00 35.03 -52.97
CA SER A 197 -7.00 34.56 -53.94
C SER A 197 -6.32 33.25 -53.55
N GLN A 198 -6.76 32.60 -52.46
CA GLN A 198 -6.17 31.38 -51.93
C GLN A 198 -7.22 30.25 -51.86
N TYR A 199 -6.74 29.03 -51.63
CA TYR A 199 -7.53 27.84 -51.40
C TYR A 199 -7.29 27.39 -49.97
N VAL A 200 -8.37 27.22 -49.20
CA VAL A 200 -8.31 26.86 -47.79
C VAL A 200 -8.80 25.43 -47.62
N ALA A 201 -8.02 24.61 -46.92
CA ALA A 201 -8.38 23.24 -46.59
C ALA A 201 -9.60 23.23 -45.67
N THR A 202 -10.58 22.39 -46.01
CA THR A 202 -11.76 22.13 -45.17
C THR A 202 -11.76 20.73 -44.61
N GLN A 203 -11.07 19.79 -45.27
CA GLN A 203 -11.00 18.41 -44.84
C GLN A 203 -9.76 17.70 -45.38
N ALA A 204 -9.17 16.82 -44.58
CA ALA A 204 -8.19 15.82 -44.99
C ALA A 204 -8.65 14.43 -44.54
N GLU A 205 -8.46 13.41 -45.37
CA GLU A 205 -8.84 12.03 -45.08
C GLU A 205 -7.69 11.08 -45.40
N TYR A 206 -7.43 10.14 -44.48
CA TYR A 206 -6.37 9.15 -44.59
C TYR A 206 -6.96 7.75 -44.43
N TRP A 207 -6.75 6.90 -45.43
CA TRP A 207 -7.21 5.51 -45.42
C TRP A 207 -6.06 4.57 -45.19
N ILE A 208 -6.18 3.74 -44.17
CA ILE A 208 -5.20 2.75 -43.78
C ILE A 208 -5.79 1.35 -43.91
N SER A 209 -4.98 0.37 -44.27
CA SER A 209 -5.40 -1.03 -44.31
C SER A 209 -4.31 -1.97 -43.79
N ALA A 210 -4.74 -3.09 -43.22
CA ALA A 210 -3.88 -4.22 -42.84
C ALA A 210 -4.67 -5.53 -43.02
N SER A 211 -4.03 -6.69 -42.81
CA SER A 211 -4.70 -7.99 -42.87
C SER A 211 -5.83 -8.04 -41.82
N ASN A 212 -7.08 -7.96 -42.29
CA ASN A 212 -8.33 -7.87 -41.49
C ASN A 212 -8.68 -6.50 -40.87
N PHE A 213 -8.07 -5.41 -41.35
CA PHE A 213 -8.42 -4.07 -40.90
C PHE A 213 -8.53 -3.08 -42.05
N SER A 214 -9.53 -2.22 -41.98
CA SER A 214 -9.59 -0.99 -42.79
C SER A 214 -10.06 0.16 -41.91
N GLY A 215 -9.36 1.28 -42.00
CA GLY A 215 -9.64 2.46 -41.19
C GLY A 215 -9.57 3.73 -42.01
N THR A 216 -10.34 4.73 -41.61
CA THR A 216 -10.27 6.10 -42.12
C THR A 216 -10.14 7.05 -40.95
N ARG A 217 -9.16 7.95 -41.01
CA ARG A 217 -9.09 9.11 -40.12
C ARG A 217 -9.37 10.37 -40.92
N THR A 218 -10.40 11.10 -40.53
CA THR A 218 -10.84 12.35 -41.17
C THR A 218 -10.51 13.52 -40.26
N LEU A 219 -9.90 14.55 -40.80
CA LEU A 219 -9.66 15.85 -40.17
C LEU A 219 -10.55 16.86 -40.86
N GLN A 220 -11.39 17.57 -40.10
CA GLN A 220 -12.24 18.65 -40.63
C GLN A 220 -11.81 19.96 -39.98
N PHE A 221 -11.51 20.94 -40.81
CA PHE A 221 -11.00 22.23 -40.39
C PHE A 221 -12.12 23.27 -40.46
N ALA A 222 -12.29 24.03 -39.37
CA ALA A 222 -13.23 25.13 -39.27
C ALA A 222 -12.54 26.35 -38.63
N ASN A 223 -13.10 27.54 -38.83
CA ASN A 223 -12.58 28.78 -38.24
C ASN A 223 -11.07 29.00 -38.46
N LEU A 224 -10.57 28.61 -39.65
CA LEU A 224 -9.16 28.75 -39.99
C LEU A 224 -8.81 30.23 -40.17
N HIS A 225 -7.85 30.68 -39.38
CA HIS A 225 -7.22 31.99 -39.48
C HIS A 225 -5.71 31.80 -39.53
N TRP A 226 -5.00 32.62 -40.30
CA TRP A 226 -3.57 32.48 -40.46
C TRP A 226 -2.89 33.83 -40.68
N ASN A 227 -1.60 33.85 -40.41
CA ASN A 227 -0.65 34.82 -40.90
C ASN A 227 0.44 34.05 -41.65
N ASP A 228 0.76 34.48 -42.86
CA ASP A 228 1.81 33.87 -43.69
C ASP A 228 2.97 34.87 -43.79
N ASN A 229 4.13 34.47 -43.26
CA ASN A 229 5.39 35.18 -43.40
C ASN A 229 6.38 34.31 -44.19
N SER A 230 6.12 34.20 -45.49
CA SER A 230 6.99 33.51 -46.45
C SER A 230 8.49 33.89 -46.41
N ALA A 231 8.85 35.09 -45.91
CA ALA A 231 10.25 35.49 -45.79
C ALA A 231 10.94 34.76 -44.63
N ASP A 232 10.31 34.71 -43.47
CA ASP A 232 10.82 33.98 -42.30
C ASP A 232 10.75 32.46 -42.55
N ASP A 233 9.73 31.98 -43.25
CA ASP A 233 9.63 30.61 -43.75
C ASP A 233 10.82 30.23 -44.66
N THR A 234 11.19 31.14 -45.56
CA THR A 234 12.36 30.97 -46.45
C THR A 234 13.67 31.01 -45.65
N ALA A 235 13.77 31.88 -44.64
CA ALA A 235 14.96 31.95 -43.78
C ALA A 235 15.16 30.64 -43.01
N ARG A 236 14.10 30.09 -42.41
CA ARG A 236 14.10 28.75 -41.80
C ARG A 236 14.50 27.67 -42.79
N THR A 237 13.95 27.74 -44.01
CA THR A 237 14.28 26.80 -45.09
C THR A 237 15.78 26.77 -45.39
N ASN A 238 16.41 27.94 -45.47
CA ASN A 238 17.82 28.09 -45.79
C ASN A 238 18.76 27.71 -44.63
N ALA A 239 18.28 27.80 -43.38
CA ALA A 239 19.03 27.38 -42.21
C ALA A 239 19.24 25.85 -42.14
N GLY A 240 18.44 25.09 -42.90
CA GLY A 240 18.54 23.64 -43.01
C GLY A 240 17.65 22.89 -42.01
N TYR A 241 17.23 21.69 -42.43
CA TYR A 241 16.36 20.79 -41.67
C TYR A 241 17.17 19.69 -40.99
N THR A 242 16.76 19.33 -39.78
CA THR A 242 17.37 18.26 -38.98
C THR A 242 16.41 17.10 -38.73
N VAL A 243 15.43 16.90 -39.61
CA VAL A 243 14.51 15.76 -39.54
C VAL A 243 15.33 14.47 -39.65
N THR A 244 15.07 13.51 -38.77
CA THR A 244 15.78 12.23 -38.75
C THR A 244 14.91 11.12 -39.31
N ASN A 245 15.52 10.14 -39.97
CA ASN A 245 14.79 8.96 -40.42
C ASN A 245 14.11 8.27 -39.23
N PRO A 246 12.83 7.89 -39.36
CA PRO A 246 12.18 7.07 -38.35
C PRO A 246 12.87 5.70 -38.24
N PRO A 247 12.76 5.03 -37.07
CA PRO A 247 13.16 3.64 -36.93
C PRO A 247 12.46 2.76 -37.97
N ALA A 248 13.15 1.73 -38.47
CA ALA A 248 12.51 0.74 -39.33
C ALA A 248 11.44 -0.04 -38.53
N ALA A 249 10.29 -0.26 -39.15
CA ALA A 249 9.26 -1.12 -38.59
C ALA A 249 9.82 -2.54 -38.34
N SER A 250 9.42 -3.14 -37.22
CA SER A 250 9.83 -4.51 -36.90
C SER A 250 8.91 -5.53 -37.54
N THR A 251 9.39 -6.75 -37.76
CA THR A 251 8.57 -7.90 -38.17
C THR A 251 8.23 -8.81 -37.00
N SER A 252 8.48 -8.35 -35.78
CA SER A 252 8.34 -9.16 -34.57
C SER A 252 6.96 -9.00 -33.96
N THR A 253 6.56 -9.98 -33.16
CA THR A 253 5.39 -9.88 -32.30
C THR A 253 5.84 -9.68 -30.85
N PRO A 254 5.02 -9.04 -30.00
CA PRO A 254 5.27 -8.95 -28.57
C PRO A 254 5.47 -10.34 -27.94
N PRO A 255 6.34 -10.47 -26.92
CA PRO A 255 6.47 -11.70 -26.16
C PRO A 255 5.16 -12.03 -25.43
N ALA A 256 4.81 -13.32 -25.36
CA ALA A 256 3.72 -13.77 -24.50
C ALA A 256 4.03 -13.49 -23.04
N MET A 257 3.03 -13.05 -22.27
CA MET A 257 3.13 -12.87 -20.83
C MET A 257 2.58 -14.09 -20.10
N SER A 258 3.28 -14.54 -19.05
CA SER A 258 2.80 -15.59 -18.16
C SER A 258 2.14 -14.98 -16.92
N GLN A 259 0.98 -15.49 -16.51
CA GLN A 259 0.41 -15.17 -15.20
C GLN A 259 1.41 -15.56 -14.11
N SER A 260 1.73 -14.63 -13.21
CA SER A 260 2.52 -14.94 -12.03
C SER A 260 1.65 -15.66 -10.99
N THR A 261 2.17 -16.69 -10.34
CA THR A 261 1.51 -17.30 -9.17
C THR A 261 1.66 -16.36 -7.97
N GLU A 262 0.62 -15.57 -7.69
CA GLU A 262 0.59 -14.75 -6.48
C GLU A 262 0.65 -15.65 -5.22
N THR A 263 1.56 -15.32 -4.29
CA THR A 263 1.73 -16.01 -3.01
C THR A 263 1.33 -15.12 -1.84
N GLY A 264 1.05 -15.71 -0.67
CA GLY A 264 0.66 -14.98 0.54
C GLY A 264 -0.77 -14.44 0.48
N CYS A 265 -1.67 -15.20 -0.14
CA CYS A 265 -3.06 -14.79 -0.33
C CYS A 265 -3.80 -14.80 1.02
N PRO A 266 -4.74 -13.87 1.24
CA PRO A 266 -5.54 -13.84 2.46
C PRO A 266 -6.20 -15.20 2.70
N ALA A 267 -6.13 -15.64 3.96
CA ALA A 267 -6.82 -16.82 4.45
C ALA A 267 -7.90 -16.43 5.47
N ALA A 268 -8.75 -17.37 5.84
CA ALA A 268 -9.70 -17.17 6.91
C ALA A 268 -8.98 -16.84 8.22
N SER A 269 -9.38 -15.74 8.88
CA SER A 269 -8.99 -15.44 10.25
C SER A 269 -10.25 -15.23 11.08
N SER A 270 -10.53 -16.17 11.99
CA SER A 270 -11.39 -15.93 13.13
C SER A 270 -10.55 -15.23 14.19
N ASN A 271 -11.08 -14.22 14.88
CA ASN A 271 -10.46 -13.50 16.01
C ASN A 271 -9.76 -12.16 15.71
N GLN A 272 -10.31 -11.33 14.82
CA GLN A 272 -9.93 -9.90 14.77
C GLN A 272 -10.56 -9.07 15.93
N GLY A 273 -11.35 -9.73 16.80
CA GLY A 273 -11.85 -9.19 18.06
C GLY A 273 -13.11 -8.36 17.94
N GLY A 274 -13.58 -8.01 16.74
CA GLY A 274 -14.83 -7.27 16.49
C GLY A 274 -16.07 -8.14 16.38
N THR A 275 -17.23 -7.50 16.15
CA THR A 275 -18.55 -8.17 16.08
C THR A 275 -19.11 -8.32 14.67
N GLN A 276 -18.58 -7.53 13.72
CA GLN A 276 -19.04 -7.52 12.33
C GLN A 276 -18.17 -8.50 11.53
N ASN A 277 -18.77 -9.55 10.99
CA ASN A 277 -18.04 -10.53 10.17
C ASN A 277 -18.02 -10.08 8.70
N VAL A 278 -17.01 -10.50 7.94
CA VAL A 278 -16.87 -10.18 6.52
C VAL A 278 -16.39 -11.39 5.73
N ALA A 279 -16.92 -11.56 4.53
CA ALA A 279 -16.47 -12.58 3.59
C ALA A 279 -16.13 -11.94 2.23
N TYR A 280 -14.96 -12.26 1.68
CA TYR A 280 -14.47 -11.74 0.41
C TYR A 280 -14.56 -12.81 -0.67
N GLN A 281 -15.27 -12.50 -1.75
CA GLN A 281 -15.44 -13.36 -2.91
C GLN A 281 -14.72 -12.75 -4.12
N TYR A 282 -13.76 -13.50 -4.66
CA TYR A 282 -13.01 -13.13 -5.85
C TYR A 282 -13.83 -13.38 -7.14
N GLY A 283 -13.41 -12.71 -8.21
CA GLY A 283 -14.06 -12.70 -9.52
C GLY A 283 -13.62 -13.81 -10.48
N LEU A 284 -14.00 -13.66 -11.75
CA LEU A 284 -13.59 -14.54 -12.84
C LEU A 284 -12.06 -14.46 -13.00
N PHE A 285 -11.40 -15.58 -13.36
CA PHE A 285 -9.96 -15.64 -13.60
C PHE A 285 -9.08 -15.21 -12.43
N SER A 286 -9.59 -15.35 -11.20
CA SER A 286 -8.95 -14.86 -9.98
C SER A 286 -8.95 -15.92 -8.86
N SER A 287 -8.45 -15.53 -7.70
CA SER A 287 -8.41 -16.30 -6.45
C SER A 287 -8.47 -15.33 -5.26
N SER A 288 -8.35 -15.82 -4.02
CA SER A 288 -8.31 -14.94 -2.84
C SER A 288 -7.18 -13.90 -2.89
N CYS A 289 -6.14 -14.14 -3.69
CA CYS A 289 -4.97 -13.27 -3.83
C CYS A 289 -5.33 -11.88 -4.39
N SER A 290 -6.40 -11.72 -5.17
CA SER A 290 -6.88 -10.39 -5.59
C SER A 290 -7.15 -9.47 -4.39
N TRP A 291 -7.57 -10.04 -3.25
CA TRP A 291 -7.84 -9.29 -2.03
C TRP A 291 -6.61 -9.09 -1.13
N LYS A 292 -5.41 -9.49 -1.55
CA LYS A 292 -4.16 -9.44 -0.76
C LYS A 292 -3.83 -8.05 -0.24
N ARG A 293 -4.16 -7.01 -1.00
CA ARG A 293 -3.93 -5.62 -0.60
C ARG A 293 -5.08 -5.03 0.22
N MET A 294 -6.32 -5.27 -0.22
CA MET A 294 -7.51 -4.68 0.37
C MET A 294 -7.86 -5.24 1.75
N VAL A 295 -7.69 -6.55 1.97
CA VAL A 295 -8.04 -7.18 3.26
C VAL A 295 -7.27 -6.57 4.43
N PRO A 296 -5.93 -6.42 4.39
CA PRO A 296 -5.19 -5.73 5.43
C PRO A 296 -5.68 -4.29 5.67
N TRP A 297 -5.89 -3.50 4.62
CA TRP A 297 -6.39 -2.13 4.74
C TRP A 297 -7.74 -2.06 5.47
N LEU A 298 -8.69 -2.88 5.06
CA LEU A 298 -10.02 -2.89 5.69
C LEU A 298 -9.96 -3.43 7.11
N ASN A 299 -9.09 -4.40 7.41
CA ASN A 299 -8.87 -4.91 8.76
C ASN A 299 -8.25 -3.85 9.69
N ASP A 300 -7.42 -2.96 9.17
CA ASP A 300 -6.82 -1.86 9.92
C ASP A 300 -7.80 -0.70 10.12
N TYR A 301 -8.74 -0.49 9.18
CA TYR A 301 -9.75 0.56 9.28
C TYR A 301 -10.97 0.14 10.13
N PHE A 302 -11.42 -1.11 10.00
CA PHE A 302 -12.65 -1.63 10.63
C PHE A 302 -12.39 -2.57 11.81
N ARG A 303 -13.43 -2.76 12.62
CA ARG A 303 -13.47 -3.71 13.74
C ARG A 303 -14.20 -4.98 13.32
N PHE A 304 -13.56 -5.75 12.44
CA PHE A 304 -14.11 -7.04 12.01
C PHE A 304 -13.96 -8.13 13.09
N GLY A 305 -14.84 -9.12 13.06
CA GLY A 305 -14.76 -10.34 13.87
C GLY A 305 -14.04 -11.46 13.12
N THR A 306 -14.82 -12.28 12.43
CA THR A 306 -14.34 -13.27 11.46
C THR A 306 -14.16 -12.61 10.09
N VAL A 307 -12.97 -12.75 9.54
CA VAL A 307 -12.61 -12.35 8.18
C VAL A 307 -12.41 -13.62 7.36
N LEU A 308 -13.27 -13.85 6.38
CA LEU A 308 -13.25 -15.03 5.53
C LEU A 308 -12.82 -14.63 4.10
N ALA A 309 -11.76 -15.23 3.58
CA ALA A 309 -11.34 -15.08 2.18
C ALA A 309 -11.05 -16.48 1.63
N PRO A 310 -12.08 -17.24 1.23
CA PRO A 310 -11.91 -18.61 0.75
C PRO A 310 -11.03 -18.62 -0.51
N ASN A 311 -10.29 -19.70 -0.74
CA ASN A 311 -9.50 -19.88 -1.96
C ASN A 311 -9.70 -21.30 -2.50
N HIS A 312 -10.46 -21.41 -3.59
CA HIS A 312 -10.73 -22.68 -4.28
C HIS A 312 -9.98 -22.81 -5.61
N GLY A 313 -9.01 -21.91 -5.85
CA GLY A 313 -8.18 -21.87 -7.05
C GLY A 313 -8.89 -21.30 -8.29
N PHE A 314 -8.11 -21.03 -9.33
CA PHE A 314 -8.57 -20.42 -10.58
C PHE A 314 -9.71 -21.20 -11.25
N SER A 315 -9.59 -22.53 -11.32
CA SER A 315 -10.57 -23.40 -12.01
C SER A 315 -11.96 -23.36 -11.39
N SER A 316 -12.09 -22.98 -10.11
CA SER A 316 -13.41 -22.83 -9.47
C SER A 316 -14.20 -21.67 -10.06
N THR A 317 -13.51 -20.62 -10.53
CA THR A 317 -14.15 -19.42 -11.11
C THR A 317 -14.81 -19.71 -12.46
N LEU A 318 -14.40 -20.79 -13.14
CA LEU A 318 -14.90 -21.18 -14.44
C LEU A 318 -16.22 -21.97 -14.37
N GLN A 319 -16.64 -22.39 -13.18
CA GLN A 319 -17.86 -23.18 -12.94
C GLN A 319 -19.12 -22.30 -12.98
N PRO A 320 -20.34 -22.85 -13.13
CA PRO A 320 -21.57 -22.07 -13.03
C PRO A 320 -21.65 -21.27 -11.72
N ILE A 321 -22.20 -20.05 -11.77
CA ILE A 321 -22.20 -19.10 -10.64
C ILE A 321 -22.99 -19.69 -9.46
N ALA A 322 -24.06 -20.44 -9.73
CA ALA A 322 -24.82 -21.15 -8.70
C ALA A 322 -23.97 -22.17 -7.92
N THR A 323 -23.07 -22.89 -8.60
CA THR A 323 -22.15 -23.85 -7.96
C THR A 323 -21.17 -23.11 -7.05
N GLN A 324 -20.57 -22.02 -7.55
CA GLN A 324 -19.67 -21.17 -6.77
C GLN A 324 -20.37 -20.60 -5.53
N GLY A 325 -21.61 -20.11 -5.67
CA GLY A 325 -22.37 -19.56 -4.55
C GLY A 325 -22.78 -20.62 -3.53
N GLY A 326 -23.01 -21.86 -3.96
CA GLY A 326 -23.17 -23.01 -3.06
C GLY A 326 -21.92 -23.28 -2.22
N THR A 327 -20.74 -23.23 -2.84
CA THR A 327 -19.45 -23.36 -2.15
C THR A 327 -19.24 -22.23 -1.14
N LEU A 328 -19.43 -20.96 -1.54
CA LEU A 328 -19.30 -19.81 -0.64
C LEU A 328 -20.26 -19.89 0.56
N LYS A 329 -21.50 -20.34 0.34
CA LYS A 329 -22.45 -20.63 1.43
C LYS A 329 -21.91 -21.69 2.39
N SER A 330 -21.29 -22.75 1.88
CA SER A 330 -20.66 -23.79 2.70
C SER A 330 -19.50 -23.23 3.52
N ASP A 331 -18.66 -22.38 2.94
CA ASP A 331 -17.54 -21.75 3.64
C ASP A 331 -18.01 -20.86 4.80
N ILE A 332 -19.00 -20.00 4.55
CA ILE A 332 -19.60 -19.14 5.58
C ILE A 332 -20.24 -19.98 6.70
N THR A 333 -20.96 -21.05 6.33
CA THR A 333 -21.57 -21.96 7.31
C THR A 333 -20.52 -22.68 8.16
N SER A 334 -19.41 -23.10 7.53
CA SER A 334 -18.31 -23.80 8.20
C SER A 334 -17.51 -22.88 9.12
N ALA A 335 -17.33 -21.61 8.73
CA ALA A 335 -16.70 -20.59 9.56
C ALA A 335 -17.54 -20.26 10.82
N GLY A 336 -18.85 -20.46 10.75
CA GLY A 336 -19.77 -20.23 11.87
C GLY A 336 -19.97 -18.75 12.21
N GLY A 337 -20.81 -18.49 13.21
CA GLY A 337 -21.22 -17.13 13.57
C GLY A 337 -22.26 -16.53 12.61
N GLY A 338 -22.54 -15.24 12.76
CA GLY A 338 -23.47 -14.51 11.90
C GLY A 338 -23.05 -13.07 11.69
N GLY A 339 -23.85 -12.32 10.97
CA GLY A 339 -23.64 -10.92 10.68
C GLY A 339 -22.75 -10.67 9.47
N TYR A 340 -22.39 -11.66 8.65
CA TYR A 340 -21.47 -11.49 7.53
C TYR A 340 -21.93 -10.41 6.54
N ILE A 341 -21.04 -9.49 6.20
CA ILE A 341 -21.11 -8.71 4.97
C ILE A 341 -20.29 -9.44 3.91
N VAL A 342 -20.92 -9.82 2.81
CA VAL A 342 -20.25 -10.53 1.72
C VAL A 342 -19.89 -9.52 0.64
N ILE A 343 -18.60 -9.35 0.38
CA ILE A 343 -18.06 -8.41 -0.60
C ILE A 343 -17.54 -9.21 -1.78
N GLY A 344 -18.13 -9.00 -2.95
CA GLY A 344 -17.76 -9.73 -4.16
C GLY A 344 -17.37 -8.77 -5.28
N GLN A 345 -16.24 -9.06 -5.93
CA GLN A 345 -15.78 -8.31 -7.11
C GLN A 345 -16.08 -9.08 -8.41
N SER A 346 -16.36 -8.38 -9.50
CA SER A 346 -16.67 -8.98 -10.81
C SER A 346 -17.82 -10.00 -10.68
N GLN A 347 -17.74 -11.18 -11.32
CA GLN A 347 -18.73 -12.24 -11.14
C GLN A 347 -18.86 -12.68 -9.66
N GLY A 348 -17.84 -12.45 -8.84
CA GLY A 348 -17.85 -12.74 -7.42
C GLY A 348 -18.95 -11.99 -6.67
N GLY A 349 -19.38 -10.83 -7.16
CA GLY A 349 -20.57 -10.14 -6.65
C GLY A 349 -21.86 -10.92 -6.93
N LEU A 350 -22.01 -11.53 -8.11
CA LEU A 350 -23.15 -12.40 -8.43
C LEU A 350 -23.13 -13.68 -7.57
N VAL A 351 -21.96 -14.26 -7.35
CA VAL A 351 -21.75 -15.38 -6.43
C VAL A 351 -22.19 -15.00 -5.01
N SER A 352 -21.80 -13.81 -4.55
CA SER A 352 -22.14 -13.27 -3.22
C SER A 352 -23.64 -13.06 -3.07
N ARG A 353 -24.29 -12.47 -4.08
CA ARG A 353 -25.75 -12.28 -4.14
C ARG A 353 -26.47 -13.62 -4.10
N TYR A 354 -26.05 -14.58 -4.92
CA TYR A 354 -26.65 -15.91 -4.95
C TYR A 354 -26.53 -16.60 -3.59
N ALA A 355 -25.33 -16.61 -2.98
CA ALA A 355 -25.11 -17.20 -1.66
C ALA A 355 -26.02 -16.55 -0.59
N ALA A 356 -26.16 -15.22 -0.60
CA ALA A 356 -27.05 -14.50 0.31
C ALA A 356 -28.53 -14.86 0.10
N GLN A 357 -29.00 -14.97 -1.16
CA GLN A 357 -30.35 -15.44 -1.48
C GLN A 357 -30.58 -16.89 -0.98
N GLN A 358 -29.56 -17.75 -1.06
CA GLN A 358 -29.65 -19.12 -0.55
C GLN A 358 -29.70 -19.21 0.99
N PHE A 359 -29.18 -18.22 1.72
CA PHE A 359 -29.41 -18.09 3.17
C PHE A 359 -30.83 -17.59 3.46
N GLN A 360 -31.30 -16.59 2.70
CA GLN A 360 -32.66 -16.06 2.82
C GLN A 360 -33.73 -17.14 2.58
N ALA A 361 -33.61 -17.91 1.49
CA ALA A 361 -34.59 -18.91 1.09
C ALA A 361 -34.72 -20.10 2.06
N ALA A 362 -33.64 -20.43 2.77
CA ALA A 362 -33.64 -21.57 3.68
C ALA A 362 -34.33 -21.28 5.02
N ASN A 363 -34.83 -20.05 5.26
CA ASN A 363 -35.25 -19.56 6.58
C ASN A 363 -34.18 -19.77 7.68
N LEU A 364 -32.93 -20.05 7.27
CA LEU A 364 -31.79 -20.22 8.15
C LEU A 364 -31.27 -18.83 8.48
N ASN A 365 -31.77 -18.25 9.57
CA ASN A 365 -31.23 -17.05 10.21
C ASN A 365 -30.98 -15.89 9.23
N GLN A 366 -31.96 -14.98 9.11
CA GLN A 366 -31.76 -13.63 8.54
C GLN A 366 -30.63 -12.83 9.22
N THR A 367 -29.96 -13.40 10.22
CA THR A 367 -28.81 -12.87 10.92
C THR A 367 -27.48 -13.39 10.39
N THR A 368 -27.39 -14.46 9.58
CA THR A 368 -26.09 -15.02 9.15
C THR A 368 -25.40 -14.12 8.13
N VAL A 369 -26.05 -13.81 7.01
CA VAL A 369 -25.58 -12.80 6.05
C VAL A 369 -26.43 -11.55 6.23
N LYS A 370 -25.79 -10.47 6.68
CA LYS A 370 -26.44 -9.20 7.00
C LYS A 370 -26.43 -8.23 5.83
N GLY A 371 -25.51 -8.42 4.88
CA GLY A 371 -25.47 -7.61 3.68
C GLY A 371 -24.51 -8.10 2.60
N VAL A 372 -24.68 -7.53 1.42
CA VAL A 372 -23.87 -7.80 0.23
C VAL A 372 -23.37 -6.49 -0.35
N VAL A 373 -22.08 -6.43 -0.66
CA VAL A 373 -21.48 -5.35 -1.43
C VAL A 373 -20.97 -5.93 -2.74
N THR A 374 -21.49 -5.44 -3.85
CA THR A 374 -20.98 -5.81 -5.18
C THR A 374 -20.00 -4.74 -5.64
N LEU A 375 -18.85 -5.16 -6.13
CA LEU A 375 -17.78 -4.30 -6.60
C LEU A 375 -17.53 -4.62 -8.08
N ASP A 376 -17.65 -3.63 -8.97
CA ASP A 376 -17.49 -3.79 -10.42
C ASP A 376 -18.20 -5.05 -10.96
N THR A 377 -19.40 -5.33 -10.46
CA THR A 377 -20.05 -6.63 -10.67
C THR A 377 -21.04 -6.54 -11.81
N PRO A 378 -21.04 -7.43 -12.83
CA PRO A 378 -22.01 -7.44 -13.93
C PRO A 378 -23.41 -7.89 -13.46
N ASN A 379 -24.06 -7.07 -12.64
CA ASN A 379 -25.36 -7.30 -12.03
C ASN A 379 -26.48 -7.51 -13.06
N LEU A 380 -26.34 -6.94 -14.26
CA LEU A 380 -27.25 -7.15 -15.41
C LEU A 380 -26.64 -8.04 -16.50
N GLY A 381 -25.57 -8.77 -16.19
CA GLY A 381 -24.79 -9.57 -17.13
C GLY A 381 -23.75 -8.76 -17.91
N ALA A 382 -22.70 -9.42 -18.40
CA ALA A 382 -21.62 -8.80 -19.15
C ALA A 382 -21.90 -8.91 -20.66
N PRO A 383 -21.95 -7.81 -21.43
CA PRO A 383 -22.06 -7.88 -22.89
C PRO A 383 -20.93 -8.70 -23.53
N LEU A 384 -19.72 -8.66 -22.95
CA LEU A 384 -18.58 -9.50 -23.34
C LEU A 384 -18.94 -10.99 -23.38
N ALA A 385 -19.80 -11.49 -22.47
CA ALA A 385 -20.22 -12.89 -22.42
C ALA A 385 -21.24 -13.28 -23.53
N ASN A 386 -21.92 -12.30 -24.14
CA ASN A 386 -22.85 -12.53 -25.26
C ASN A 386 -22.14 -12.72 -26.60
N TRP A 387 -20.87 -12.34 -26.68
CA TRP A 387 -20.10 -12.34 -27.91
C TRP A 387 -19.32 -13.65 -28.05
N ALA A 388 -19.67 -14.47 -29.04
CA ALA A 388 -18.87 -15.64 -29.45
C ALA A 388 -17.59 -15.25 -30.26
N GLY A 389 -17.05 -14.06 -30.04
CA GLY A 389 -16.23 -13.30 -30.99
C GLY A 389 -14.72 -13.36 -30.77
N LEU A 390 -14.17 -14.56 -30.53
CA LEU A 390 -12.72 -14.75 -30.33
C LEU A 390 -11.88 -14.13 -31.45
N GLY A 391 -12.31 -14.34 -32.70
CA GLY A 391 -11.65 -13.73 -33.87
C GLY A 391 -11.68 -12.20 -33.88
N THR A 392 -12.61 -11.55 -33.17
CA THR A 392 -12.65 -10.08 -33.04
C THR A 392 -11.72 -9.61 -31.92
N ILE A 393 -11.65 -10.31 -30.79
CA ILE A 393 -10.69 -10.00 -29.71
C ILE A 393 -9.25 -10.20 -30.22
N GLU A 394 -9.00 -11.29 -30.93
CA GLU A 394 -7.72 -11.54 -31.61
C GLU A 394 -7.40 -10.44 -32.64
N ALA A 395 -8.41 -9.95 -33.37
CA ALA A 395 -8.20 -8.88 -34.34
C ALA A 395 -7.97 -7.49 -33.69
N VAL A 396 -8.57 -7.21 -32.54
CA VAL A 396 -8.23 -6.03 -31.71
C VAL A 396 -6.78 -6.13 -31.21
N ALA A 397 -6.38 -7.28 -30.66
CA ALA A 397 -5.00 -7.53 -30.24
C ALA A 397 -4.01 -7.41 -31.41
N ALA A 398 -4.40 -7.83 -32.62
CA ALA A 398 -3.58 -7.69 -33.82
C ALA A 398 -3.32 -6.22 -34.21
N LEU A 399 -4.24 -5.30 -33.95
CA LEU A 399 -4.00 -3.87 -34.18
C LEU A 399 -2.89 -3.32 -33.29
N ILE A 400 -2.86 -3.72 -32.02
CA ILE A 400 -1.78 -3.35 -31.11
C ILE A 400 -0.45 -3.99 -31.54
N ASN A 401 -0.48 -5.21 -32.08
CA ASN A 401 0.71 -5.82 -32.69
C ASN A 401 1.22 -5.00 -33.90
N TYR A 402 0.33 -4.47 -34.74
CA TYR A 402 0.75 -3.58 -35.84
C TYR A 402 1.33 -2.26 -35.32
N ALA A 403 0.79 -1.71 -34.24
CA ALA A 403 1.37 -0.53 -33.58
C ALA A 403 2.77 -0.81 -32.99
N TRP A 404 2.96 -1.95 -32.33
CA TRP A 404 4.27 -2.45 -31.88
C TRP A 404 5.28 -2.53 -33.02
N GLN A 405 4.85 -3.08 -34.16
CA GLN A 405 5.70 -3.18 -35.36
C GLN A 405 6.03 -1.81 -35.93
N ALA A 406 5.05 -0.90 -36.02
CA ALA A 406 5.25 0.46 -36.52
C ALA A 406 6.27 1.24 -35.67
N VAL A 407 6.28 1.05 -34.35
CA VAL A 407 7.29 1.68 -33.47
C VAL A 407 8.70 1.10 -33.68
N GLY A 408 8.83 -0.12 -34.20
CA GLY A 408 10.11 -0.81 -34.35
C GLY A 408 10.50 -1.64 -33.11
N CYS A 409 9.54 -2.04 -32.28
CA CYS A 409 9.78 -2.81 -31.07
C CYS A 409 10.36 -4.22 -31.34
N SER A 410 11.15 -4.78 -30.41
CA SER A 410 11.82 -6.09 -30.54
C SER A 410 11.66 -6.95 -29.28
N PRO A 411 11.46 -8.28 -29.40
CA PRO A 411 11.23 -9.19 -28.27
C PRO A 411 12.53 -9.72 -27.61
N THR A 412 13.69 -9.55 -28.26
CA THR A 412 14.98 -10.14 -27.80
C THR A 412 15.86 -9.16 -27.03
N ALA A 413 15.55 -7.87 -27.10
CA ALA A 413 16.04 -6.89 -26.15
C ALA A 413 14.95 -6.73 -25.08
N THR A 414 15.31 -6.56 -23.81
CA THR A 414 14.38 -5.93 -22.83
C THR A 414 13.69 -4.76 -23.52
N PRO A 415 12.35 -4.61 -23.46
CA PRO A 415 11.65 -3.59 -24.24
C PRO A 415 12.35 -2.27 -24.01
N GLN A 416 13.07 -1.74 -25.01
CA GLN A 416 14.00 -0.61 -24.78
C GLN A 416 13.27 0.73 -24.70
N LEU A 417 11.98 0.72 -25.07
CA LEU A 417 11.11 1.88 -25.14
C LEU A 417 9.88 1.68 -24.24
N ASP A 418 9.49 2.74 -23.54
CA ASP A 418 8.30 2.77 -22.69
C ASP A 418 7.02 2.40 -23.45
N LEU A 419 6.93 2.81 -24.72
CA LEU A 419 5.79 2.51 -25.59
C LEU A 419 5.74 1.03 -26.00
N CYS A 420 6.89 0.40 -26.23
CA CYS A 420 6.94 -1.04 -26.49
C CYS A 420 6.45 -1.80 -25.25
N TYR A 421 6.94 -1.42 -24.06
CA TYR A 421 6.47 -1.99 -22.81
C TYR A 421 4.94 -1.90 -22.67
N ALA A 422 4.36 -0.71 -22.92
CA ALA A 422 2.90 -0.54 -22.89
C ALA A 422 2.17 -1.48 -23.88
N PHE A 423 2.61 -1.57 -25.13
CA PHE A 423 2.01 -2.47 -26.12
C PHE A 423 2.15 -3.96 -25.79
N GLN A 424 3.27 -4.37 -25.20
CA GLN A 424 3.45 -5.74 -24.72
C GLN A 424 2.44 -6.09 -23.62
N LEU A 425 2.20 -5.16 -22.69
CA LEU A 425 1.21 -5.37 -21.64
C LEU A 425 -0.19 -5.59 -22.23
N ILE A 426 -0.61 -4.73 -23.15
CA ILE A 426 -1.95 -4.79 -23.77
C ILE A 426 -2.16 -6.09 -24.54
N THR A 427 -1.20 -6.46 -25.39
CA THR A 427 -1.32 -7.64 -26.26
C THR A 427 -1.29 -8.95 -25.47
N GLY A 428 -0.46 -9.05 -24.43
CA GLY A 428 -0.47 -10.21 -23.53
C GLY A 428 -1.75 -10.30 -22.69
N GLY A 429 -2.34 -9.17 -22.29
CA GLY A 429 -3.64 -9.08 -21.63
C GLY A 429 -4.77 -9.67 -22.43
N LEU A 430 -5.04 -9.07 -23.59
CA LEU A 430 -6.17 -9.42 -24.44
C LEU A 430 -6.11 -10.87 -24.95
N GLY A 431 -4.92 -11.37 -25.25
CA GLY A 431 -4.73 -12.76 -25.70
C GLY A 431 -5.08 -13.81 -24.64
N THR A 432 -4.74 -13.56 -23.36
CA THR A 432 -5.06 -14.49 -22.28
C THR A 432 -6.55 -14.51 -21.93
N VAL A 433 -7.19 -13.33 -21.90
CA VAL A 433 -8.64 -13.21 -21.68
C VAL A 433 -9.41 -13.99 -22.74
N ALA A 434 -9.03 -13.90 -24.02
CA ALA A 434 -9.68 -14.64 -25.10
C ALA A 434 -9.67 -16.16 -24.86
N VAL A 435 -8.50 -16.74 -24.56
CA VAL A 435 -8.34 -18.19 -24.36
C VAL A 435 -9.07 -18.69 -23.12
N ASP A 436 -9.02 -17.94 -22.02
CA ASP A 436 -9.64 -18.35 -20.75
C ASP A 436 -11.17 -18.21 -20.79
N LEU A 437 -11.71 -17.24 -21.54
CA LEU A 437 -13.15 -17.12 -21.80
C LEU A 437 -13.69 -18.39 -22.49
N GLU A 438 -12.99 -18.96 -23.47
CA GLU A 438 -13.45 -20.18 -24.18
C GLU A 438 -13.73 -21.37 -23.25
N GLN A 439 -12.99 -21.45 -22.14
CA GLN A 439 -13.02 -22.60 -21.24
C GLN A 439 -14.02 -22.43 -20.10
N SER A 440 -14.65 -21.25 -19.97
CA SER A 440 -15.48 -20.90 -18.82
C SER A 440 -16.95 -21.26 -19.02
N SER A 441 -17.42 -22.24 -18.26
CA SER A 441 -18.86 -22.56 -18.18
C SER A 441 -19.69 -21.49 -17.46
N ALA A 442 -19.06 -20.56 -16.73
CA ALA A 442 -19.71 -19.42 -16.11
C ALA A 442 -20.23 -18.39 -17.13
N LEU A 443 -19.73 -18.41 -18.37
CA LEU A 443 -20.13 -17.43 -19.40
C LEU A 443 -21.61 -17.50 -19.73
N GLY A 444 -22.19 -18.70 -19.77
CA GLY A 444 -23.64 -18.85 -19.99
C GLY A 444 -24.47 -18.13 -18.91
N ASP A 445 -23.99 -18.11 -17.67
CA ASP A 445 -24.63 -17.38 -16.57
C ASP A 445 -24.37 -15.87 -16.69
N LEU A 446 -23.18 -15.45 -17.12
CA LEU A 446 -22.80 -14.03 -17.27
C LEU A 446 -23.44 -13.34 -18.46
N GLN A 447 -23.97 -14.08 -19.44
CA GLN A 447 -24.70 -13.52 -20.57
C GLN A 447 -25.82 -12.58 -20.11
N GLN A 448 -25.89 -11.39 -20.72
CA GLN A 448 -26.98 -10.48 -20.41
C GLN A 448 -28.32 -11.08 -20.85
N GLY A 449 -29.27 -11.14 -19.92
CA GLY A 449 -30.55 -11.81 -20.13
C GLY A 449 -30.48 -13.33 -19.99
N SER A 450 -29.37 -13.89 -19.51
CA SER A 450 -29.29 -15.31 -19.14
C SER A 450 -30.40 -15.67 -18.15
N SER A 451 -30.80 -16.94 -18.14
CA SER A 451 -31.78 -17.44 -17.17
C SER A 451 -31.26 -17.25 -15.74
N PHE A 452 -29.96 -17.39 -15.50
CA PHE A 452 -29.35 -17.18 -14.20
C PHE A 452 -29.48 -15.73 -13.72
N VAL A 453 -28.97 -14.74 -14.47
CA VAL A 453 -29.03 -13.31 -14.09
C VAL A 453 -30.48 -12.85 -13.96
N THR A 454 -31.34 -13.28 -14.88
CA THR A 454 -32.78 -12.96 -14.83
C THR A 454 -33.42 -13.51 -13.56
N ASN A 455 -33.16 -14.77 -13.21
CA ASN A 455 -33.69 -15.38 -12.00
C ASN A 455 -33.14 -14.74 -10.74
N LEU A 456 -31.83 -14.48 -10.68
CA LEU A 456 -31.16 -13.81 -9.56
C LEU A 456 -31.78 -12.43 -9.31
N ASN A 457 -32.02 -11.65 -10.37
CA ASN A 457 -32.58 -10.30 -10.28
C ASN A 457 -34.09 -10.26 -10.04
N ASN A 458 -34.80 -11.36 -10.32
CA ASN A 458 -36.22 -11.49 -10.02
C ASN A 458 -36.49 -11.95 -8.58
N GLN A 459 -35.48 -12.45 -7.86
CA GLN A 459 -35.63 -12.78 -6.45
C GLN A 459 -35.59 -11.51 -5.59
N THR A 460 -36.53 -11.40 -4.65
CA THR A 460 -36.54 -10.33 -3.66
C THR A 460 -35.37 -10.48 -2.69
N GLU A 461 -34.55 -9.44 -2.55
CA GLU A 461 -33.42 -9.38 -1.60
C GLU A 461 -33.74 -8.39 -0.47
N SER A 462 -34.66 -8.79 0.41
CA SER A 462 -35.18 -7.93 1.49
C SER A 462 -34.61 -8.26 2.87
N SER A 463 -33.98 -9.43 3.05
CA SER A 463 -33.46 -9.85 4.36
C SER A 463 -32.06 -9.36 4.67
N PHE A 464 -31.39 -8.68 3.73
CA PHE A 464 -30.02 -8.20 3.87
C PHE A 464 -29.82 -6.83 3.21
N GLN A 465 -28.84 -6.09 3.71
CA GLN A 465 -28.46 -4.78 3.20
C GLN A 465 -27.67 -4.92 1.89
N LYS A 466 -27.78 -3.96 0.98
CA LYS A 466 -27.15 -4.06 -0.34
C LYS A 466 -26.57 -2.73 -0.81
N ALA A 467 -25.37 -2.80 -1.35
CA ALA A 467 -24.73 -1.69 -2.06
C ALA A 467 -23.97 -2.18 -3.28
N GLY A 468 -23.94 -1.35 -4.31
CA GLY A 468 -23.07 -1.53 -5.47
C GLY A 468 -22.01 -0.43 -5.49
N LEU A 469 -20.76 -0.82 -5.64
CA LEU A 469 -19.69 0.08 -6.08
C LEU A 469 -19.59 -0.06 -7.59
N VAL A 470 -19.66 1.09 -8.25
CA VAL A 470 -19.71 1.20 -9.70
C VAL A 470 -18.48 1.97 -10.14
N GLY A 471 -17.54 1.26 -10.77
CA GLY A 471 -16.34 1.81 -11.38
C GLY A 471 -16.66 2.60 -12.65
N HIS A 472 -16.26 3.86 -12.64
CA HIS A 472 -16.27 4.77 -13.79
C HIS A 472 -14.84 4.97 -14.29
N THR A 473 -14.34 4.01 -15.08
CA THR A 473 -13.03 4.13 -15.72
C THR A 473 -13.22 4.87 -17.05
N LYS A 474 -12.38 5.88 -17.32
CA LYS A 474 -12.49 6.61 -18.59
C LYS A 474 -12.02 5.71 -19.73
N ARG A 475 -12.72 5.83 -20.87
CA ARG A 475 -12.67 4.90 -22.01
C ARG A 475 -11.38 4.86 -22.80
N PHE A 476 -10.59 5.93 -22.77
CA PHE A 476 -9.30 5.92 -23.44
C PHE A 476 -8.38 4.97 -22.71
N PHE A 477 -7.97 3.90 -23.41
CA PHE A 477 -7.02 2.90 -22.93
C PHE A 477 -7.62 1.95 -21.90
N VAL A 478 -8.92 1.70 -21.94
CA VAL A 478 -9.56 0.82 -20.95
C VAL A 478 -9.02 -0.62 -21.05
N GLU A 479 -8.70 -1.08 -22.28
CA GLU A 479 -8.01 -2.35 -22.57
C GLU A 479 -6.59 -2.42 -21.97
N VAL A 480 -5.98 -1.27 -21.71
CA VAL A 480 -4.61 -1.11 -21.18
C VAL A 480 -4.59 -1.27 -19.67
N ARG A 481 -5.76 -1.28 -19.02
CA ARG A 481 -5.90 -1.31 -17.57
C ARG A 481 -6.15 -2.72 -17.04
N ASP A 482 -6.69 -3.64 -17.85
CA ASP A 482 -7.02 -5.03 -17.46
C ASP A 482 -5.83 -5.93 -17.05
N VAL A 483 -4.60 -5.40 -17.09
CA VAL A 483 -3.34 -6.15 -17.05
C VAL A 483 -2.58 -6.07 -15.71
N ASP A 484 -3.19 -5.52 -14.66
CA ASP A 484 -2.57 -5.35 -13.33
C ASP A 484 -2.01 -6.67 -12.73
N SER A 485 -2.60 -7.83 -13.06
CA SER A 485 -2.10 -9.16 -12.64
C SER A 485 -1.07 -9.77 -13.58
N LEU A 486 -1.02 -9.35 -14.85
CA LEU A 486 -0.11 -9.88 -15.88
C LEU A 486 1.22 -9.11 -15.94
N ALA A 487 1.19 -7.82 -15.62
CA ALA A 487 2.38 -6.97 -15.53
C ALA A 487 3.37 -7.43 -14.43
N CYS A 488 2.90 -8.18 -13.42
CA CYS A 488 3.76 -8.79 -12.39
C CYS A 488 4.75 -9.82 -12.97
N GLY A 489 4.42 -10.46 -14.09
CA GLY A 489 5.22 -11.53 -14.70
C GLY A 489 6.44 -11.04 -15.47
N VAL A 490 6.44 -9.80 -15.97
CA VAL A 490 7.52 -9.27 -16.84
C VAL A 490 8.72 -8.71 -16.09
N SER A 491 8.60 -8.44 -14.78
CA SER A 491 9.67 -7.82 -13.97
C SER A 491 10.09 -8.61 -12.73
N ASN A 492 9.52 -9.81 -12.49
CA ASN A 492 9.61 -10.49 -11.18
C ASN A 492 9.17 -9.60 -9.99
N ALA A 493 8.45 -8.51 -10.23
CA ALA A 493 7.96 -7.65 -9.17
C ALA A 493 6.87 -8.39 -8.40
N GLN A 494 7.09 -8.58 -7.10
CA GLN A 494 6.19 -9.37 -6.25
C GLN A 494 4.82 -8.70 -6.02
N ASN A 495 4.67 -7.42 -6.38
CA ASN A 495 3.41 -6.70 -6.35
C ASN A 495 3.44 -5.56 -7.40
N CYS A 496 2.57 -5.60 -8.41
CA CYS A 496 2.19 -4.42 -9.19
C CYS A 496 0.83 -3.94 -8.68
N TYR A 497 0.75 -2.66 -8.32
CA TYR A 497 -0.49 -2.01 -7.92
C TYR A 497 -0.81 -0.87 -8.89
N PRO A 498 -2.08 -0.45 -9.03
CA PRO A 498 -2.48 0.53 -10.03
C PRO A 498 -1.67 1.83 -10.03
N GLU A 499 -1.26 2.33 -8.86
CA GLU A 499 -0.52 3.58 -8.70
C GLU A 499 1.00 3.45 -8.78
N GLN A 500 1.55 2.24 -8.91
CA GLN A 500 2.99 2.02 -8.96
C GLN A 500 3.57 2.26 -10.36
N GLU A 501 4.91 2.27 -10.44
CA GLU A 501 5.70 2.48 -11.67
C GLU A 501 5.30 1.52 -12.81
N PHE A 502 4.95 0.28 -12.50
CA PHE A 502 4.47 -0.72 -13.48
C PHE A 502 2.94 -0.89 -13.49
N GLY A 503 2.22 -0.07 -12.71
CA GLY A 503 0.78 -0.13 -12.56
C GLY A 503 0.03 0.51 -13.72
N GLU A 504 -1.25 0.14 -13.87
CA GLU A 504 -2.12 0.58 -14.97
C GLU A 504 -2.22 2.11 -15.12
N ARG A 505 -2.16 2.89 -14.02
CA ARG A 505 -2.25 4.37 -14.11
C ARG A 505 -1.05 4.95 -14.84
N ASN A 506 0.14 4.40 -14.58
CA ASN A 506 1.35 4.87 -15.25
C ASN A 506 1.37 4.44 -16.72
N VAL A 507 0.91 3.22 -17.04
CA VAL A 507 0.79 2.75 -18.43
C VAL A 507 -0.20 3.60 -19.22
N SER A 508 -1.34 3.94 -18.61
CA SER A 508 -2.31 4.86 -19.21
C SER A 508 -1.72 6.26 -19.43
N ALA A 509 -0.92 6.78 -18.50
CA ALA A 509 -0.25 8.06 -18.63
C ALA A 509 0.81 8.07 -19.75
N ILE A 510 1.63 7.00 -19.89
CA ILE A 510 2.56 6.80 -21.02
C ILE A 510 1.82 6.96 -22.32
N TYR A 511 0.74 6.18 -22.45
CA TYR A 511 0.04 6.07 -23.70
C TYR A 511 -0.62 7.40 -24.06
N THR A 512 -1.30 8.04 -23.11
CA THR A 512 -1.91 9.36 -23.30
C THR A 512 -0.88 10.38 -23.75
N TYR A 513 0.28 10.46 -23.07
CA TYR A 513 1.33 11.40 -23.44
C TYR A 513 1.87 11.14 -24.85
N VAL A 514 2.11 9.87 -25.19
CA VAL A 514 2.67 9.49 -26.49
C VAL A 514 1.66 9.68 -27.62
N GLU A 515 0.39 9.33 -27.45
CA GLU A 515 -0.61 9.54 -28.50
C GLU A 515 -0.73 11.02 -28.86
N GLU A 516 -0.79 11.89 -27.86
CA GLU A 516 -0.86 13.34 -28.09
C GLU A 516 0.44 13.89 -28.70
N ALA A 517 1.60 13.34 -28.30
CA ALA A 517 2.88 13.65 -28.94
C ALA A 517 2.92 13.21 -30.41
N VAL A 518 2.41 12.01 -30.71
CA VAL A 518 2.34 11.46 -32.06
C VAL A 518 1.40 12.29 -32.92
N PHE A 519 0.23 12.70 -32.40
CA PHE A 519 -0.69 13.57 -33.11
C PHE A 519 -0.02 14.89 -33.52
N VAL A 520 0.57 15.61 -32.55
CA VAL A 520 1.22 16.90 -32.81
C VAL A 520 2.40 16.71 -33.77
N ALA A 521 3.24 15.70 -33.55
CA ALA A 521 4.40 15.44 -34.40
C ALA A 521 3.99 15.07 -35.84
N TRP A 522 2.97 14.23 -35.97
CA TRP A 522 2.42 13.82 -37.26
C TRP A 522 1.82 15.01 -38.02
N PHE A 523 1.06 15.88 -37.33
CA PHE A 523 0.45 17.04 -37.96
C PHE A 523 1.50 18.04 -38.48
N ILE A 524 2.57 18.25 -37.71
CA ILE A 524 3.71 19.08 -38.14
C ILE A 524 4.39 18.45 -39.35
N ALA A 525 4.72 17.15 -39.27
CA ALA A 525 5.39 16.43 -40.35
C ALA A 525 4.57 16.42 -41.66
N ILE A 526 3.24 16.29 -41.58
CA ILE A 526 2.40 16.27 -42.78
C ILE A 526 2.29 17.66 -43.41
N GLU A 527 2.21 18.75 -42.64
CA GLU A 527 2.24 20.12 -43.18
C GLU A 527 3.57 20.42 -43.91
N GLU A 528 4.67 19.86 -43.40
CA GLU A 528 6.01 20.00 -43.97
C GLU A 528 6.29 19.04 -45.14
N CYS A 529 5.55 17.93 -45.23
CA CYS A 529 5.77 16.89 -46.23
C CYS A 529 5.61 17.45 -47.66
N ASP A 530 6.73 17.45 -48.38
CA ASP A 530 6.80 17.70 -49.82
C ASP A 530 7.56 16.53 -50.48
N PRO A 531 6.86 15.58 -51.14
CA PRO A 531 7.49 14.42 -51.77
C PRO A 531 8.62 14.74 -52.75
N THR A 532 8.67 15.96 -53.29
CA THR A 532 9.68 16.38 -54.26
C THR A 532 10.91 16.99 -53.59
N TYR A 533 10.72 17.74 -52.50
CA TYR A 533 11.78 18.56 -51.90
C TYR A 533 12.12 18.20 -50.45
N ASP A 534 11.23 17.49 -49.75
CA ASP A 534 11.39 17.02 -48.38
C ASP A 534 10.72 15.64 -48.17
N PRO A 535 11.33 14.57 -48.69
CA PRO A 535 10.81 13.21 -48.52
C PRO A 535 10.93 12.70 -47.08
N PHE A 536 11.74 13.36 -46.23
CA PHE A 536 11.96 12.93 -44.85
C PHE A 536 10.76 13.26 -43.96
N ALA A 537 10.21 14.47 -44.05
CA ALA A 537 8.97 14.83 -43.36
C ALA A 537 7.80 13.92 -43.78
N CYS A 538 7.73 13.56 -45.06
CA CYS A 538 6.77 12.57 -45.55
C CYS A 538 6.96 11.19 -44.92
N SER A 539 8.20 10.70 -44.84
CA SER A 539 8.51 9.43 -44.18
C SER A 539 8.14 9.44 -42.69
N VAL A 540 8.37 10.55 -41.99
CA VAL A 540 7.95 10.71 -40.58
C VAL A 540 6.42 10.69 -40.45
N ALA A 541 5.70 11.40 -41.33
CA ALA A 541 4.24 11.40 -41.33
C ALA A 541 3.67 10.00 -41.63
N GLU A 542 4.23 9.27 -42.60
CA GLU A 542 3.83 7.89 -42.91
C GLU A 542 4.12 6.92 -41.75
N HIS A 543 5.22 7.13 -41.02
CA HIS A 543 5.60 6.33 -39.84
C HIS A 543 4.69 6.55 -38.64
N LEU A 544 4.34 7.82 -38.36
CA LEU A 544 3.56 8.19 -37.18
C LEU A 544 2.06 7.90 -37.33
N LEU A 545 1.52 7.91 -38.56
CA LEU A 545 0.10 7.67 -38.82
C LEU A 545 -0.43 6.32 -38.27
N PRO A 546 0.20 5.15 -38.53
CA PRO A 546 -0.25 3.88 -37.96
C PRO A 546 -0.14 3.83 -36.43
N ILE A 547 0.88 4.48 -35.85
CA ILE A 547 1.06 4.58 -34.38
C ILE A 547 -0.09 5.38 -33.75
N TRP A 548 -0.62 6.37 -34.47
CA TRP A 548 -1.76 7.16 -34.02
C TRP A 548 -3.11 6.48 -34.26
N LEU A 549 -3.26 5.70 -35.33
CA LEU A 549 -4.58 5.20 -35.75
C LEU A 549 -4.90 3.82 -35.20
N TYR A 550 -3.96 2.87 -35.24
CA TYR A 550 -4.26 1.48 -34.83
C TYR A 550 -4.71 1.39 -33.38
N PRO A 551 -4.07 2.05 -32.41
CA PRO A 551 -4.52 1.92 -31.03
C PRO A 551 -5.84 2.63 -30.76
N THR A 552 -6.11 3.80 -31.38
CA THR A 552 -7.45 4.41 -31.28
C THR A 552 -8.53 3.47 -31.85
N ALA A 553 -8.24 2.75 -32.94
CA ALA A 553 -9.17 1.77 -33.50
C ALA A 553 -9.30 0.50 -32.65
N ALA A 554 -8.22 0.06 -31.99
CA ALA A 554 -8.24 -1.03 -31.03
C ALA A 554 -9.12 -0.68 -29.83
N ASP A 555 -8.90 0.49 -29.24
CA ASP A 555 -9.68 1.03 -28.12
C ASP A 555 -11.19 1.12 -28.47
N LEU A 556 -11.53 1.64 -29.66
CA LEU A 556 -12.91 1.65 -30.14
C LEU A 556 -13.48 0.25 -30.33
N GLY A 557 -12.65 -0.68 -30.81
CA GLY A 557 -13.02 -2.09 -30.97
C GLY A 557 -13.33 -2.74 -29.63
N TRP A 558 -12.45 -2.56 -28.65
CA TRP A 558 -12.62 -3.09 -27.30
C TRP A 558 -13.84 -2.50 -26.61
N ASN A 559 -13.96 -1.17 -26.57
CA ASN A 559 -15.10 -0.46 -26.02
C ASN A 559 -16.43 -0.91 -26.68
N TYR A 560 -16.42 -1.19 -27.98
CA TYR A 560 -17.60 -1.71 -28.67
C TYR A 560 -17.98 -3.12 -28.19
N ILE A 561 -17.00 -4.00 -28.00
CA ILE A 561 -17.22 -5.38 -27.54
C ILE A 561 -17.75 -5.40 -26.10
N THR A 562 -17.25 -4.51 -25.23
CA THR A 562 -17.64 -4.45 -23.81
C THR A 562 -18.98 -3.74 -23.59
N THR A 563 -19.40 -2.83 -24.49
CA THR A 563 -20.66 -2.07 -24.33
C THR A 563 -21.83 -2.51 -25.20
N VAL A 564 -21.60 -2.86 -26.46
CA VAL A 564 -22.66 -2.87 -27.46
C VAL A 564 -23.36 -4.22 -27.52
N LEU A 565 -24.66 -4.17 -27.25
CA LEU A 565 -25.60 -5.24 -27.56
C LEU A 565 -25.79 -5.34 -29.07
N PRO A 566 -25.97 -6.55 -29.63
CA PRO A 566 -26.39 -6.73 -31.02
C PRO A 566 -27.67 -5.97 -31.45
N ASN A 567 -28.41 -5.35 -30.51
CA ASN A 567 -29.69 -4.66 -30.72
C ASN A 567 -29.76 -3.22 -30.15
N ALA A 568 -28.64 -2.60 -29.77
CA ALA A 568 -28.66 -1.24 -29.24
C ALA A 568 -28.87 -0.19 -30.35
N SER A 569 -30.04 0.45 -30.39
CA SER A 569 -30.42 1.43 -31.41
C SER A 569 -29.81 2.82 -31.24
N ASN A 570 -29.06 3.07 -30.15
CA ASN A 570 -28.38 4.34 -29.93
C ASN A 570 -27.00 4.15 -29.28
N ILE A 571 -26.01 3.92 -30.14
CA ILE A 571 -24.59 3.82 -29.82
C ILE A 571 -24.14 5.03 -28.98
N ASN A 572 -24.48 6.26 -29.35
CA ASN A 572 -23.92 7.49 -28.74
C ASN A 572 -24.22 7.71 -27.24
N ASN A 573 -25.25 7.06 -26.67
CA ASN A 573 -25.57 7.12 -25.23
C ASN A 573 -25.04 5.93 -24.43
N LEU A 574 -24.47 4.94 -25.11
CA LEU A 574 -23.83 3.77 -24.48
C LEU A 574 -22.34 3.99 -24.25
N PHE A 575 -21.77 5.08 -24.81
CA PHE A 575 -20.36 5.45 -24.66
C PHE A 575 -20.04 6.31 -23.39
N GLY A 576 -20.53 5.97 -22.18
CA GLY A 576 -20.14 6.62 -20.88
C GLY A 576 -19.07 5.87 -20.07
N ASP A 577 -18.49 6.38 -18.98
CA ASP A 577 -17.40 5.67 -18.23
C ASP A 577 -17.65 4.15 -18.03
N GLU A 578 -16.64 3.29 -18.20
CA GLU A 578 -16.70 1.80 -18.10
C GLU A 578 -15.51 1.29 -17.30
N ASP A 579 -15.57 0.15 -16.63
CA ASP A 579 -14.39 -0.39 -15.89
C ASP A 579 -13.40 -1.19 -16.77
N GLY A 580 -13.70 -1.32 -18.07
CA GLY A 580 -12.88 -2.02 -19.07
C GLY A 580 -13.34 -3.43 -19.43
N VAL A 581 -14.17 -4.06 -18.60
CA VAL A 581 -14.71 -5.42 -18.85
C VAL A 581 -16.24 -5.41 -18.81
N VAL A 582 -16.82 -4.59 -17.93
CA VAL A 582 -18.24 -4.49 -17.66
C VAL A 582 -18.65 -3.02 -17.73
N PRO A 583 -19.67 -2.67 -18.53
CA PRO A 583 -20.11 -1.29 -18.64
C PRO A 583 -20.83 -0.86 -17.35
N THR A 584 -20.62 0.39 -16.95
CA THR A 584 -21.20 1.04 -15.75
C THR A 584 -22.68 0.75 -15.54
N PHE A 585 -23.49 0.77 -16.61
CA PHE A 585 -24.92 0.52 -16.48
C PHE A 585 -25.23 -0.89 -15.94
N SER A 586 -24.42 -1.88 -16.32
CA SER A 586 -24.57 -3.27 -15.88
C SER A 586 -24.03 -3.49 -14.47
N GLN A 587 -23.11 -2.64 -14.02
CA GLN A 587 -22.55 -2.72 -12.68
C GLN A 587 -23.55 -2.34 -11.57
N ASN A 588 -24.52 -1.47 -11.90
CA ASN A 588 -25.53 -1.04 -10.95
C ASN A 588 -26.24 -2.23 -10.29
N TYR A 589 -26.22 -2.25 -8.97
CA TYR A 589 -27.00 -3.21 -8.20
C TYR A 589 -28.50 -3.06 -8.55
N PRO A 590 -29.24 -4.13 -8.91
CA PRO A 590 -30.62 -3.99 -9.37
C PRO A 590 -31.55 -3.43 -8.29
N THR A 591 -32.49 -2.57 -8.70
CA THR A 591 -33.42 -1.88 -7.78
C THR A 591 -34.76 -2.60 -7.58
N THR A 592 -34.98 -3.75 -8.23
CA THR A 592 -36.26 -4.46 -8.20
C THR A 592 -36.44 -5.26 -6.90
N GLY A 593 -37.60 -5.15 -6.25
CA GLY A 593 -38.02 -6.06 -5.17
C GLY A 593 -37.91 -5.58 -3.70
N GLY A 594 -37.59 -4.32 -3.41
CA GLY A 594 -37.57 -3.81 -2.02
C GLY A 594 -36.80 -2.51 -1.82
N ALA A 595 -36.25 -2.29 -0.61
CA ALA A 595 -35.41 -1.12 -0.31
C ALA A 595 -34.27 -0.99 -1.34
N THR A 596 -34.12 0.19 -1.93
CA THR A 596 -33.18 0.49 -3.01
C THR A 596 -31.74 0.26 -2.55
N ALA A 597 -30.94 -0.47 -3.34
CA ALA A 597 -29.51 -0.59 -3.09
C ALA A 597 -28.84 0.78 -3.18
N LEU A 598 -27.89 1.07 -2.29
CA LEU A 598 -27.05 2.26 -2.42
C LEU A 598 -26.02 2.02 -3.53
N GLN A 599 -25.92 2.94 -4.48
CA GLN A 599 -24.87 2.92 -5.50
C GLN A 599 -23.80 3.93 -5.13
N TYR A 600 -22.54 3.51 -5.12
CA TYR A 600 -21.38 4.34 -4.86
C TYR A 600 -20.53 4.39 -6.13
N SER A 601 -20.36 5.57 -6.69
CA SER A 601 -19.45 5.75 -7.84
C SER A 601 -18.00 5.80 -7.36
N VAL A 602 -17.15 5.02 -8.01
CA VAL A 602 -15.69 5.18 -7.98
C VAL A 602 -15.31 5.93 -9.25
N SER A 603 -14.93 7.20 -9.14
CA SER A 603 -14.61 8.05 -10.28
C SER A 603 -13.47 9.01 -9.92
N PRO A 604 -12.33 8.97 -10.64
CA PRO A 604 -11.98 7.91 -11.60
C PRO A 604 -11.84 6.56 -10.88
N SER A 605 -12.06 5.44 -11.58
CA SER A 605 -11.70 4.10 -11.08
C SER A 605 -10.49 3.52 -11.81
N ASP A 606 -9.93 2.46 -11.25
CA ASP A 606 -8.94 1.59 -11.90
C ASP A 606 -9.64 0.52 -12.75
N SER A 607 -8.89 -0.35 -13.43
CA SER A 607 -9.51 -1.44 -14.18
C SER A 607 -10.36 -2.32 -13.29
N HIS A 608 -11.31 -2.99 -13.94
CA HIS A 608 -12.07 -4.09 -13.37
C HIS A 608 -11.20 -5.07 -12.58
N MET A 609 -10.01 -5.41 -13.08
CA MET A 609 -9.09 -6.37 -12.43
C MET A 609 -8.20 -5.74 -11.34
N GLY A 610 -7.86 -4.46 -11.46
CA GLY A 610 -7.08 -3.68 -10.50
C GLY A 610 -7.89 -3.13 -9.31
N ASP A 611 -9.21 -3.19 -9.41
CA ASP A 611 -10.15 -2.59 -8.46
C ASP A 611 -9.99 -3.10 -7.01
N THR A 612 -9.74 -4.41 -6.83
CA THR A 612 -9.42 -5.01 -5.51
C THR A 612 -8.07 -4.60 -4.93
N LYS A 613 -7.24 -3.91 -5.70
CA LYS A 613 -5.92 -3.39 -5.32
C LYS A 613 -5.88 -1.86 -5.31
N SER A 614 -6.98 -1.21 -5.68
CA SER A 614 -7.08 0.25 -5.82
C SER A 614 -7.26 0.97 -4.49
N ASP A 615 -6.50 2.04 -4.27
CA ASP A 615 -6.71 2.97 -3.17
C ASP A 615 -7.97 3.85 -3.38
N LEU A 616 -8.33 4.15 -4.63
CA LEU A 616 -9.56 4.88 -4.98
C LEU A 616 -10.80 4.07 -4.56
N THR A 617 -10.80 2.79 -4.90
CA THR A 617 -11.85 1.86 -4.53
C THR A 617 -11.90 1.61 -3.04
N ARG A 618 -10.74 1.45 -2.39
CA ARG A 618 -10.67 1.34 -0.93
C ARG A 618 -11.41 2.49 -0.26
N ASN A 619 -11.13 3.74 -0.65
CA ASN A 619 -11.73 4.93 -0.03
C ASN A 619 -13.27 4.96 -0.17
N VAL A 620 -13.80 4.46 -1.29
CA VAL A 620 -15.25 4.37 -1.52
C VAL A 620 -15.85 3.19 -0.75
N LEU A 621 -15.16 2.04 -0.71
CA LEU A 621 -15.61 0.86 0.02
C LEU A 621 -15.63 1.10 1.54
N GLU A 622 -14.63 1.80 2.08
CA GLU A 622 -14.61 2.25 3.48
C GLU A 622 -15.83 3.14 3.77
N ARG A 623 -16.17 4.07 2.86
CA ARG A 623 -17.34 4.93 3.02
C ARG A 623 -18.65 4.14 2.96
N ALA A 624 -18.74 3.16 2.05
CA ALA A 624 -19.92 2.32 1.90
C ALA A 624 -20.16 1.46 3.15
N LEU A 625 -19.10 0.88 3.71
CA LEU A 625 -19.19 0.04 4.90
C LEU A 625 -19.37 0.86 6.19
N ALA A 626 -18.70 2.00 6.35
CA ALA A 626 -18.76 2.81 7.57
C ALA A 626 -20.12 3.51 7.77
N ASN A 627 -20.84 3.80 6.68
CA ASN A 627 -22.11 4.53 6.74
C ASN A 627 -23.32 3.59 6.68
N SER A 628 -24.51 4.17 6.92
CA SER A 628 -25.77 3.47 6.69
C SER A 628 -25.84 2.96 5.23
N PRO A 629 -26.26 1.71 4.98
CA PRO A 629 -26.95 0.84 5.92
C PRO A 629 -26.02 -0.03 6.79
N PHE A 630 -24.78 -0.28 6.40
CA PHE A 630 -23.92 -1.27 7.06
C PHE A 630 -23.42 -0.82 8.43
N SER A 631 -23.05 0.46 8.57
CA SER A 631 -22.57 1.07 9.82
C SER A 631 -21.48 0.23 10.52
N VAL A 632 -20.52 -0.29 9.76
CA VAL A 632 -19.44 -1.12 10.28
C VAL A 632 -18.59 -0.30 11.25
N PRO A 633 -18.38 -0.75 12.50
CA PRO A 633 -17.61 0.03 13.47
C PRO A 633 -16.14 0.18 13.05
N THR A 634 -15.60 1.40 13.09
CA THR A 634 -14.21 1.71 12.66
C THR A 634 -13.25 1.78 13.86
N GLN A 635 -11.94 1.67 13.62
CA GLN A 635 -10.92 1.90 14.67
C GLN A 635 -10.92 3.35 15.17
N ALA A 636 -11.24 4.33 14.31
CA ALA A 636 -11.33 5.74 14.69
C ALA A 636 -12.44 6.03 15.72
N SER A 637 -13.44 5.15 15.84
CA SER A 637 -14.53 5.27 16.82
C SER A 637 -14.20 4.68 18.20
N CYS A 638 -12.96 4.22 18.42
CA CYS A 638 -12.52 3.64 19.68
C CYS A 638 -12.24 4.68 20.76
N THR A 639 -12.57 4.34 22.00
CA THR A 639 -12.26 5.14 23.19
C THR A 639 -11.58 4.28 24.23
N TYR A 640 -10.49 4.78 24.80
CA TYR A 640 -9.69 4.06 25.79
C TYR A 640 -9.86 4.70 27.17
N SER A 641 -10.03 3.85 28.19
CA SER A 641 -10.15 4.30 29.57
C SER A 641 -9.58 3.29 30.54
N GLY A 642 -9.26 3.74 31.74
CA GLY A 642 -8.76 2.92 32.83
C GLY A 642 -8.27 3.80 33.97
N SER A 643 -7.79 3.18 35.04
CA SER A 643 -7.23 3.88 36.19
C SER A 643 -5.72 3.68 36.25
N SER A 644 -4.98 4.73 36.62
CA SER A 644 -3.56 4.61 36.95
C SER A 644 -3.36 3.63 38.12
N PRO A 645 -2.26 2.86 38.14
CA PRO A 645 -1.99 1.92 39.22
C PRO A 645 -1.68 2.67 40.53
N PRO A 646 -1.76 2.00 41.70
CA PRO A 646 -1.29 2.55 42.96
C PRO A 646 0.20 2.93 42.93
N SER A 647 0.63 3.80 43.85
CA SER A 647 2.04 4.17 43.98
C SER A 647 2.89 2.97 44.41
N LEU A 648 3.98 2.76 43.68
CA LEU A 648 4.96 1.70 43.94
C LEU A 648 5.94 2.09 45.03
N SER A 649 6.47 1.08 45.73
CA SER A 649 7.61 1.26 46.63
C SER A 649 8.86 1.65 45.85
N GLY A 650 9.84 2.30 46.50
CA GLY A 650 11.12 2.64 45.86
C GLY A 650 11.99 1.44 45.46
N ASN A 651 11.59 0.21 45.80
CA ASN A 651 12.26 -1.01 45.34
C ASN A 651 11.80 -1.47 43.94
N GLY A 652 10.89 -0.74 43.29
CA GLY A 652 10.26 -1.15 42.04
C GLY A 652 9.23 -2.27 42.24
N GLY A 653 8.87 -2.95 41.16
CA GLY A 653 7.93 -4.07 41.17
C GLY A 653 7.17 -4.26 39.86
N SER A 654 6.43 -5.37 39.76
CA SER A 654 5.54 -5.66 38.63
C SER A 654 4.09 -5.38 39.00
N GLU A 655 3.37 -4.71 38.12
CA GLU A 655 1.96 -4.35 38.30
C GLU A 655 1.17 -4.56 37.01
N THR A 656 -0.14 -4.43 37.09
CA THR A 656 -1.04 -4.55 35.95
C THR A 656 -2.04 -3.40 35.91
N ILE A 657 -2.27 -2.87 34.70
CA ILE A 657 -3.27 -1.84 34.41
C ILE A 657 -4.41 -2.47 33.62
N SER A 658 -5.64 -2.28 34.08
CA SER A 658 -6.82 -2.66 33.29
C SER A 658 -7.13 -1.57 32.27
N LEU A 659 -7.19 -1.95 31.00
CA LEU A 659 -7.59 -1.10 29.89
C LEU A 659 -9.00 -1.48 29.42
N SER A 660 -9.93 -0.54 29.49
CA SER A 660 -11.27 -0.69 28.96
C SER A 660 -11.42 0.03 27.62
N THR A 661 -11.91 -0.72 26.63
CA THR A 661 -12.27 -0.25 25.28
C THR A 661 -13.37 -1.14 24.70
N GLN A 662 -14.01 -0.68 23.64
CA GLN A 662 -15.02 -1.46 22.92
C GLN A 662 -14.43 -2.69 22.24
N THR A 663 -15.26 -3.70 22.00
CA THR A 663 -14.94 -4.92 21.24
C THR A 663 -14.32 -4.58 19.88
N GLY A 664 -13.22 -5.26 19.53
CA GLY A 664 -12.49 -5.11 18.27
C GLY A 664 -11.60 -3.87 18.15
N CYS A 665 -11.60 -3.00 19.15
CA CYS A 665 -10.66 -1.89 19.21
C CYS A 665 -9.25 -2.42 19.44
N ARG A 666 -8.36 -2.18 18.49
CA ARG A 666 -6.94 -2.49 18.62
C ARG A 666 -6.25 -1.43 19.46
N TRP A 667 -5.19 -1.77 20.15
CA TRP A 667 -4.37 -0.80 20.87
C TRP A 667 -2.92 -1.26 20.97
N ASN A 668 -1.99 -0.31 20.94
CA ASN A 668 -0.61 -0.47 21.38
C ASN A 668 -0.44 0.24 22.74
N SER A 669 0.48 -0.28 23.55
CA SER A 669 0.86 0.30 24.83
C SER A 669 2.37 0.47 24.88
N GLU A 670 2.80 1.68 25.23
CA GLU A 670 4.20 2.07 25.21
C GLU A 670 4.56 2.84 26.48
N SER A 671 5.69 2.47 27.08
CA SER A 671 6.26 3.25 28.16
C SER A 671 6.95 4.49 27.60
N GLN A 672 6.63 5.65 28.17
CA GLN A 672 7.27 6.92 27.84
C GLN A 672 8.53 7.17 28.68
N THR A 673 8.92 6.20 29.52
CA THR A 673 10.08 6.32 30.41
C THR A 673 10.90 5.03 30.47
N PRO A 674 12.24 5.12 30.44
CA PRO A 674 13.10 3.94 30.32
C PRO A 674 13.13 3.05 31.57
N TRP A 675 12.62 3.53 32.71
CA TRP A 675 12.60 2.76 33.95
C TRP A 675 11.34 1.89 34.13
N ILE A 676 10.39 1.97 33.19
CA ILE A 676 9.18 1.15 33.14
C ILE A 676 9.27 0.27 31.88
N LEU A 677 9.16 -1.05 32.04
CA LEU A 677 9.15 -2.04 30.97
C LEU A 677 7.76 -2.66 30.86
N ILE A 678 7.15 -2.62 29.66
CA ILE A 678 5.90 -3.35 29.39
C ILE A 678 6.23 -4.85 29.26
N THR A 679 5.52 -5.69 30.00
CA THR A 679 5.77 -7.15 30.07
C THR A 679 4.64 -7.97 29.47
N SER A 680 3.42 -7.44 29.43
CA SER A 680 2.31 -8.05 28.73
C SER A 680 1.33 -7.00 28.22
N PRO A 681 0.76 -7.17 27.01
CA PRO A 681 1.15 -8.16 25.99
C PRO A 681 2.60 -7.94 25.50
N SER A 682 3.28 -8.98 25.03
CA SER A 682 4.74 -8.97 24.79
C SER A 682 5.21 -7.97 23.73
N ASN A 683 4.31 -7.53 22.85
CA ASN A 683 4.56 -6.49 21.85
C ASN A 683 3.85 -5.16 22.17
N GLY A 684 3.25 -5.04 23.36
CA GLY A 684 2.40 -3.92 23.74
C GLY A 684 1.04 -3.88 23.02
N GLU A 685 0.76 -4.82 22.11
CA GLU A 685 -0.44 -4.86 21.29
C GLU A 685 -1.56 -5.73 21.88
N GLY A 686 -2.79 -5.20 21.87
CA GLY A 686 -3.98 -5.95 22.27
C GLY A 686 -5.22 -5.58 21.46
N THR A 687 -6.27 -6.38 21.62
CA THR A 687 -7.58 -6.16 21.01
C THR A 687 -8.69 -6.25 22.05
N SER A 688 -9.69 -5.39 21.94
CA SER A 688 -10.76 -5.23 22.94
C SER A 688 -10.22 -4.84 24.32
N SER A 689 -11.09 -4.80 25.33
CA SER A 689 -10.65 -4.59 26.72
C SER A 689 -9.66 -5.68 27.15
N GLY A 690 -8.62 -5.28 27.88
CA GLY A 690 -7.54 -6.18 28.29
C GLY A 690 -6.71 -5.59 29.42
N SER A 691 -5.55 -6.20 29.68
CA SER A 691 -4.65 -5.79 30.75
C SER A 691 -3.24 -5.55 30.22
N ILE A 692 -2.61 -4.47 30.69
CA ILE A 692 -1.23 -4.12 30.40
C ILE A 692 -0.39 -4.44 31.65
N GLY A 693 0.42 -5.48 31.59
CA GLY A 693 1.42 -5.79 32.61
C GLY A 693 2.69 -4.97 32.37
N PHE A 694 3.28 -4.45 33.46
CA PHE A 694 4.56 -3.74 33.40
C PHE A 694 5.42 -4.04 34.62
N THR A 695 6.72 -3.78 34.51
CA THR A 695 7.69 -3.82 35.60
C THR A 695 8.39 -2.47 35.70
N ALA A 696 8.34 -1.84 36.88
CA ALA A 696 9.16 -0.70 37.22
C ALA A 696 10.47 -1.17 37.87
N PHE A 697 11.60 -0.70 37.35
CA PHE A 697 12.89 -0.89 38.03
C PHE A 697 12.93 -0.07 39.33
N ALA A 698 13.81 -0.41 40.27
CA ALA A 698 13.92 0.30 41.55
C ALA A 698 14.32 1.77 41.38
N ASN A 699 13.82 2.64 42.27
CA ASN A 699 14.20 4.03 42.41
C ASN A 699 15.20 4.21 43.57
N PRO A 700 16.52 4.28 43.28
CA PRO A 700 17.54 4.42 44.34
C PRO A 700 17.61 5.83 44.95
N GLN A 701 16.80 6.78 44.45
CA GLN A 701 16.79 8.16 44.92
C GLN A 701 15.80 8.33 46.07
N THR A 702 15.99 9.36 46.89
CA THR A 702 15.09 9.68 48.03
C THR A 702 13.87 10.49 47.62
N ILE A 703 13.80 10.93 46.36
CA ILE A 703 12.70 11.72 45.80
C ILE A 703 11.81 10.76 44.97
N PRO A 704 10.47 10.81 45.15
CA PRO A 704 9.56 10.07 44.29
C PRO A 704 9.75 10.46 42.83
N ARG A 705 9.64 9.47 41.94
CA ARG A 705 9.64 9.70 40.50
C ARG A 705 8.29 9.33 39.88
N THR A 706 8.00 9.93 38.75
CA THR A 706 6.76 9.70 38.01
C THR A 706 7.10 9.38 36.56
N GLY A 707 6.41 8.40 36.01
CA GLY A 707 6.53 7.96 34.63
C GLY A 707 5.16 7.70 34.07
N SER A 708 5.08 7.49 32.76
CA SER A 708 3.79 7.27 32.09
C SER A 708 3.84 6.12 31.11
N ILE A 709 2.70 5.43 31.01
CA ILE A 709 2.40 4.44 29.99
C ILE A 709 1.25 5.02 29.17
N VAL A 710 1.41 5.09 27.86
CA VAL A 710 0.35 5.51 26.93
C VAL A 710 -0.20 4.28 26.25
N ALA A 711 -1.53 4.14 26.21
CA ALA A 711 -2.21 3.08 25.47
C ALA A 711 -3.26 3.66 24.53
N GLY A 712 -3.30 3.23 23.28
CA GLY A 712 -4.21 3.76 22.27
C GLY A 712 -4.01 3.13 20.90
N ASN A 713 -4.53 3.73 19.84
CA ASN A 713 -4.35 3.26 18.46
C ASN A 713 -3.80 4.35 17.52
N GLY A 714 -3.15 5.36 18.07
CA GLY A 714 -2.68 6.55 17.34
C GLY A 714 -3.75 7.62 17.09
N THR A 715 -5.04 7.26 17.00
CA THR A 715 -6.13 8.25 16.84
C THR A 715 -6.76 8.68 18.17
N SER A 716 -6.89 7.74 19.10
CA SER A 716 -7.35 7.95 20.48
C SER A 716 -6.40 7.25 21.43
N SER A 717 -6.17 7.81 22.63
CA SER A 717 -5.31 7.21 23.65
C SER A 717 -5.72 7.58 25.07
N VAL A 718 -5.21 6.82 26.04
CA VAL A 718 -5.26 7.09 27.48
C VAL A 718 -3.84 7.04 28.04
N THR A 719 -3.55 7.91 29.00
CA THR A 719 -2.26 7.94 29.70
C THR A 719 -2.43 7.48 31.14
N PHE A 720 -1.63 6.51 31.54
CA PHE A 720 -1.53 6.01 32.91
C PHE A 720 -0.30 6.59 33.58
N THR A 721 -0.46 7.13 34.78
CA THR A 721 0.64 7.69 35.57
C THR A 721 1.13 6.65 36.55
N VAL A 722 2.40 6.26 36.45
CA VAL A 722 3.06 5.37 37.41
C VAL A 722 3.90 6.22 38.34
N GLN A 723 3.56 6.20 39.63
CA GLN A 723 4.34 6.85 40.67
C GLN A 723 5.15 5.82 41.43
N GLU A 724 6.43 6.10 41.66
CA GLU A 724 7.31 5.27 42.45
C GLU A 724 7.96 6.11 43.54
N ALA A 725 7.82 5.68 44.79
CA ALA A 725 8.40 6.38 45.93
C ALA A 725 9.94 6.43 45.84
N GLY A 726 10.56 7.35 46.59
CA GLY A 726 11.99 7.29 46.84
C GLY A 726 12.32 6.23 47.90
N ALA A 727 13.50 5.64 47.83
CA ALA A 727 14.00 4.69 48.83
C ALA A 727 15.06 5.33 49.75
N CYS A 728 14.99 5.02 51.06
CA CYS A 728 16.03 5.34 52.02
C CYS A 728 16.82 4.08 52.38
N TYR A 729 18.14 4.13 52.19
CA TYR A 729 19.05 3.07 52.56
C TYR A 729 19.83 3.46 53.82
N TYR A 730 19.96 2.53 54.77
CA TYR A 730 20.71 2.69 56.02
C TYR A 730 21.62 1.48 56.24
N THR A 731 22.89 1.70 56.56
CA THR A 731 23.82 0.65 57.03
C THR A 731 24.59 1.14 58.26
N LEU A 732 24.97 0.22 59.16
CA LEU A 732 25.77 0.52 60.35
C LEU A 732 27.23 0.11 60.13
N SER A 733 28.18 0.84 60.71
CA SER A 733 29.62 0.53 60.61
C SER A 733 30.04 -0.73 61.36
N GLU A 734 29.27 -1.10 62.38
CA GLU A 734 29.43 -2.33 63.16
C GLU A 734 28.27 -3.25 62.74
N GLY A 735 28.55 -4.54 62.49
CA GLY A 735 27.58 -5.52 62.00
C GLY A 735 26.37 -5.73 62.93
N PRO A 736 25.49 -6.72 62.69
CA PRO A 736 24.29 -6.91 63.49
C PRO A 736 24.58 -7.27 64.96
N VAL A 737 25.86 -7.48 65.33
CA VAL A 737 26.34 -7.75 66.68
C VAL A 737 27.66 -7.02 66.96
N ILE A 738 27.77 -6.36 68.11
CA ILE A 738 29.02 -5.86 68.70
C ILE A 738 29.24 -6.49 70.08
N ALA A 739 30.42 -7.05 70.31
CA ALA A 739 30.83 -7.61 71.60
C ALA A 739 31.73 -6.61 72.34
N ILE A 740 31.43 -6.34 73.60
CA ILE A 740 32.12 -5.34 74.43
C ILE A 740 32.61 -5.96 75.74
N GLN A 741 33.72 -5.45 76.26
CA GLN A 741 34.34 -6.00 77.46
C GLN A 741 33.44 -5.85 78.70
N PRO A 742 33.52 -6.76 79.69
CA PRO A 742 32.68 -6.70 80.90
C PRO A 742 32.79 -5.38 81.67
N SER A 743 33.89 -4.64 81.51
CA SER A 743 34.07 -3.31 82.09
C SER A 743 33.07 -2.26 81.60
N GLY A 744 32.28 -2.54 80.56
CA GLY A 744 31.41 -1.55 79.91
C GLY A 744 32.23 -0.46 79.21
N GLY A 745 31.57 0.65 78.87
CA GLY A 745 32.24 1.80 78.23
C GLY A 745 31.36 2.56 77.24
N THR A 746 31.96 3.54 76.56
CA THR A 746 31.32 4.31 75.48
C THR A 746 31.80 3.80 74.12
N TYR A 747 30.87 3.58 73.20
CA TYR A 747 31.12 3.08 71.84
C TYR A 747 30.45 3.99 70.82
N ALA A 748 31.09 4.21 69.68
CA ALA A 748 30.56 5.01 68.57
C ALA A 748 30.24 4.13 67.37
N VAL A 749 29.08 4.34 66.76
CA VAL A 749 28.60 3.60 65.59
C VAL A 749 28.24 4.61 64.51
N SER A 750 28.81 4.45 63.32
CA SER A 750 28.47 5.29 62.17
C SER A 750 27.27 4.71 61.43
N VAL A 751 26.36 5.59 61.02
CA VAL A 751 25.20 5.29 60.17
C VAL A 751 25.50 5.85 58.79
N THR A 752 25.64 4.97 57.79
CA THR A 752 25.66 5.40 56.39
C THR A 752 24.22 5.45 55.90
N ALA A 753 23.78 6.63 55.46
CA ALA A 753 22.44 6.82 54.93
C ALA A 753 22.47 7.68 53.67
N THR A 754 21.52 7.42 52.75
CA THR A 754 21.31 8.27 51.57
C THR A 754 21.02 9.72 51.99
N SER A 755 21.54 10.70 51.24
CA SER A 755 21.36 12.12 51.55
C SER A 755 19.88 12.49 51.72
N GLY A 756 19.54 13.17 52.83
CA GLY A 756 18.17 13.55 53.17
C GLY A 756 17.35 12.51 53.95
N CYS A 757 17.86 11.27 54.11
CA CYS A 757 17.19 10.25 54.92
C CYS A 757 17.38 10.49 56.41
N VAL A 758 16.28 10.52 57.16
CA VAL A 758 16.29 10.69 58.62
C VAL A 758 16.39 9.34 59.32
N TRP A 759 17.21 9.26 60.36
CA TRP A 759 17.33 8.06 61.19
C TRP A 759 17.34 8.41 62.67
N SER A 760 16.93 7.44 63.50
CA SER A 760 16.97 7.53 64.96
C SER A 760 17.49 6.23 65.55
N ALA A 761 18.41 6.33 66.50
CA ALA A 761 18.96 5.22 67.27
C ALA A 761 18.27 5.13 68.64
N VAL A 762 17.72 3.97 68.96
CA VAL A 762 17.00 3.73 70.22
C VAL A 762 17.53 2.46 70.88
N SER A 763 17.94 2.55 72.13
CA SER A 763 18.27 1.38 72.95
C SER A 763 16.99 0.68 73.40
N ASN A 764 16.94 -0.65 73.26
CA ASN A 764 15.83 -1.49 73.70
C ASN A 764 16.09 -2.16 75.07
N THR A 765 17.19 -1.82 75.75
CA THR A 765 17.55 -2.38 77.07
C THR A 765 18.00 -1.29 78.03
N SER A 766 17.81 -1.52 79.32
CA SER A 766 18.08 -0.52 80.38
C SER A 766 19.56 -0.33 80.72
N TRP A 767 20.42 -1.30 80.39
CA TRP A 767 21.87 -1.22 80.65
C TRP A 767 22.67 -0.58 79.50
N ILE A 768 22.00 -0.22 78.40
CA ILE A 768 22.56 0.52 77.25
C ILE A 768 21.84 1.87 77.17
N THR A 769 22.59 2.96 77.14
CA THR A 769 22.05 4.32 76.97
C THR A 769 22.64 4.96 75.72
N ILE A 770 21.83 5.55 74.84
CA ILE A 770 22.33 6.36 73.72
C ILE A 770 22.84 7.69 74.29
N SER A 771 24.16 7.88 74.28
CA SER A 771 24.83 8.98 74.98
C SER A 771 25.03 10.22 74.09
N ALA A 772 25.05 10.07 72.77
CA ALA A 772 25.10 11.18 71.81
C ALA A 772 24.55 10.77 70.42
N GLY A 773 24.07 11.73 69.64
CA GLY A 773 23.69 11.52 68.24
C GLY A 773 22.48 10.59 68.03
N ALA A 774 21.49 10.59 68.93
CA ALA A 774 20.33 9.69 68.88
C ALA A 774 19.45 9.83 67.63
N SER A 775 19.63 10.89 66.84
CA SER A 775 19.00 11.05 65.53
C SER A 775 19.91 11.82 64.57
N GLY A 776 19.66 11.68 63.27
CA GLY A 776 20.43 12.35 62.22
C GLY A 776 19.70 12.41 60.87
N THR A 777 20.29 13.14 59.92
CA THR A 777 19.82 13.25 58.52
C THR A 777 21.01 13.06 57.59
N GLY A 778 20.87 12.19 56.58
CA GLY A 778 22.01 11.71 55.80
C GLY A 778 22.97 10.87 56.65
N SER A 779 24.18 10.63 56.15
CA SER A 779 25.18 9.87 56.90
C SER A 779 25.63 10.62 58.17
N GLY A 780 25.82 9.89 59.27
CA GLY A 780 26.24 10.45 60.56
C GLY A 780 26.66 9.37 61.55
N SER A 781 26.62 9.65 62.85
CA SER A 781 27.03 8.68 63.88
C SER A 781 26.26 8.89 65.18
N PHE A 782 26.02 7.81 65.91
CA PHE A 782 25.55 7.86 67.30
C PHE A 782 26.58 7.20 68.23
N SER A 783 26.51 7.51 69.52
CA SER A 783 27.30 6.84 70.55
C SER A 783 26.39 6.28 71.62
N PHE A 784 26.77 5.14 72.18
CA PHE A 784 26.07 4.51 73.30
C PHE A 784 27.04 4.17 74.43
N THR A 785 26.54 4.19 75.65
CA THR A 785 27.24 3.74 76.86
C THR A 785 26.59 2.47 77.38
N ALA A 786 27.39 1.44 77.64
CA ALA A 786 26.95 0.23 78.32
C ALA A 786 27.48 0.21 79.76
N THR A 787 26.61 -0.07 80.73
CA THR A 787 27.02 -0.23 82.13
C THR A 787 27.87 -1.51 82.30
N PRO A 788 28.90 -1.52 83.19
CA PRO A 788 29.72 -2.71 83.42
C PRO A 788 28.89 -3.93 83.80
N ASN A 789 29.23 -5.10 83.26
CA ASN A 789 28.67 -6.39 83.65
C ASN A 789 29.55 -7.02 84.74
N SER A 790 29.06 -7.02 85.98
CA SER A 790 29.73 -7.67 87.12
C SER A 790 29.30 -9.12 87.35
N GLY A 791 28.42 -9.67 86.49
CA GLY A 791 27.95 -11.05 86.55
C GLY A 791 28.88 -12.02 85.85
N ALA A 792 28.69 -13.32 86.12
CA ALA A 792 29.44 -14.41 85.49
C ALA A 792 28.85 -14.87 84.14
N SER A 793 27.81 -14.20 83.65
CA SER A 793 27.11 -14.51 82.39
C SER A 793 26.99 -13.25 81.54
N ASP A 794 27.04 -13.42 80.22
CA ASP A 794 26.93 -12.31 79.27
C ASP A 794 25.54 -11.65 79.33
N LEU A 795 25.47 -10.34 79.13
CA LEU A 795 24.21 -9.63 78.90
C LEU A 795 24.07 -9.30 77.41
N THR A 796 22.90 -9.60 76.84
CA THR A 796 22.55 -9.29 75.45
C THR A 796 21.47 -8.21 75.40
N GLY A 797 21.71 -7.17 74.60
CA GLY A 797 20.83 -6.02 74.43
C GLY A 797 20.79 -5.60 72.97
N THR A 798 19.84 -4.76 72.56
CA THR A 798 19.76 -4.30 71.18
C THR A 798 19.56 -2.79 71.08
N ILE A 799 20.05 -2.21 69.98
CA ILE A 799 19.83 -0.83 69.56
C ILE A 799 19.18 -0.88 68.17
N THR A 800 18.03 -0.25 68.01
CA THR A 800 17.33 -0.16 66.72
C THR A 800 17.67 1.16 66.03
N VAL A 801 18.05 1.12 64.75
CA VAL A 801 18.28 2.28 63.89
C VAL A 801 17.48 2.13 62.60
N MET A 802 16.30 2.75 62.52
CA MET A 802 15.35 2.56 61.41
C MET A 802 15.08 1.06 61.14
N ASN A 803 15.48 0.55 59.97
CA ASN A 803 15.34 -0.86 59.60
C ASN A 803 16.57 -1.73 59.95
N GLN A 804 17.57 -1.18 60.65
CA GLN A 804 18.75 -1.89 61.13
C GLN A 804 18.63 -2.19 62.63
N THR A 805 19.16 -3.34 63.06
CA THR A 805 19.25 -3.73 64.48
C THR A 805 20.69 -4.08 64.82
N LEU A 806 21.25 -3.41 65.81
CA LEU A 806 22.56 -3.70 66.38
C LEU A 806 22.39 -4.43 67.71
N THR A 807 22.88 -5.66 67.80
CA THR A 807 22.92 -6.44 69.04
C THR A 807 24.21 -6.11 69.80
N VAL A 808 24.14 -5.85 71.10
CA VAL A 808 25.30 -5.57 71.95
C VAL A 808 25.40 -6.69 72.99
N ILE A 809 26.59 -7.30 73.12
CA ILE A 809 26.87 -8.36 74.10
C ILE A 809 28.00 -7.89 75.02
N ILE A 810 27.80 -7.96 76.34
CA ILE A 810 28.80 -7.57 77.35
C ILE A 810 29.19 -8.75 78.26
N GLY A 811 30.44 -9.23 78.17
CA GLY A 811 30.96 -10.38 78.93
C GLY A 811 32.29 -10.96 78.41
N THR A 812 32.78 -12.09 78.97
CA THR A 812 34.02 -12.78 78.56
C THR A 812 33.70 -14.12 77.86
N PRO A 813 33.82 -14.25 76.54
CA PRO A 813 33.38 -15.46 75.85
C PRO A 813 34.40 -16.61 75.99
N GLN A 814 34.03 -17.70 76.66
CA GLN A 814 34.78 -18.97 76.64
C GLN A 814 34.05 -20.08 75.86
N GLY A 815 33.36 -19.73 74.77
CA GLY A 815 32.71 -20.72 73.92
C GLY A 815 33.63 -21.31 72.83
N THR A 816 33.12 -22.23 72.02
CA THR A 816 33.71 -22.64 70.74
C THR A 816 32.98 -21.98 69.56
N PRO A 817 33.66 -21.70 68.44
CA PRO A 817 33.00 -21.16 67.25
C PRO A 817 32.22 -22.26 66.53
N SER A 818 31.06 -21.92 65.97
CA SER A 818 30.34 -22.80 65.07
C SER A 818 31.08 -22.95 63.73
N THR A 819 30.88 -24.09 63.08
CA THR A 819 31.40 -24.36 61.74
C THR A 819 30.34 -24.97 60.84
N GLY A 820 30.43 -24.70 59.55
CA GLY A 820 29.63 -25.29 58.50
C GLY A 820 30.37 -25.21 57.17
N SER A 821 29.83 -25.79 56.11
CA SER A 821 30.49 -25.74 54.81
C SER A 821 29.51 -25.77 53.65
N VAL A 822 29.94 -25.23 52.52
CA VAL A 822 29.24 -25.30 51.24
C VAL A 822 30.15 -25.94 50.21
N THR A 823 29.64 -26.93 49.48
CA THR A 823 30.36 -27.59 48.39
C THR A 823 29.75 -27.20 47.05
N ILE A 824 30.56 -26.63 46.17
CA ILE A 824 30.16 -26.28 44.80
C ILE A 824 30.41 -27.48 43.88
N SER A 825 29.45 -27.77 43.01
CA SER A 825 29.50 -28.86 42.03
C SER A 825 29.09 -28.35 40.65
N GLY A 826 29.58 -28.98 39.58
CA GLY A 826 29.25 -28.64 38.19
C GLY A 826 30.45 -28.22 37.37
N SER A 827 30.18 -27.81 36.13
CA SER A 827 31.18 -27.41 35.13
C SER A 827 30.55 -26.43 34.15
N GLY A 828 31.34 -25.50 33.60
CA GLY A 828 30.83 -24.51 32.65
C GLY A 828 30.13 -25.13 31.44
N GLN A 829 28.89 -24.70 31.16
CA GLN A 829 28.08 -25.14 30.02
C GLN A 829 27.81 -23.97 29.07
N LYS A 830 27.64 -24.28 27.77
CA LYS A 830 27.27 -23.33 26.71
C LYS A 830 26.48 -24.04 25.61
N VAL A 831 25.64 -23.28 24.90
CA VAL A 831 24.90 -23.72 23.72
C VAL A 831 25.16 -22.76 22.57
N THR A 832 25.19 -23.24 21.34
CA THR A 832 25.29 -22.37 20.16
C THR A 832 23.92 -22.34 19.48
N ILE A 833 23.37 -21.14 19.29
CA ILE A 833 22.14 -20.92 18.53
C ILE A 833 22.44 -20.10 17.28
N ASN A 834 21.59 -20.19 16.26
CA ASN A 834 21.71 -19.36 15.05
C ASN A 834 20.42 -18.55 14.84
N PRO A 835 20.32 -17.34 15.43
CA PRO A 835 19.10 -16.55 15.38
C PRO A 835 18.81 -15.91 14.01
N CYS A 836 19.73 -15.99 13.04
CA CYS A 836 19.56 -15.40 11.71
C CYS A 836 19.08 -16.40 10.64
N GLU A 837 18.84 -17.67 11.00
CA GLU A 837 18.25 -18.62 10.06
C GLU A 837 16.75 -18.32 9.81
N PRO A 838 16.28 -18.42 8.54
CA PRO A 838 16.96 -19.01 7.38
C PRO A 838 17.76 -18.02 6.50
N HIS A 839 17.81 -16.73 6.85
CA HIS A 839 18.27 -15.67 5.95
C HIS A 839 19.80 -15.47 5.95
N SER A 840 20.52 -15.82 7.03
CA SER A 840 21.99 -15.84 7.10
C SER A 840 22.51 -16.66 8.29
N SER A 841 23.81 -17.00 8.34
CA SER A 841 24.41 -17.69 9.50
C SER A 841 25.10 -16.70 10.45
N CYS A 842 24.56 -16.57 11.67
CA CYS A 842 25.12 -15.74 12.72
C CYS A 842 25.21 -16.53 14.05
N PRO A 843 26.06 -17.58 14.12
CA PRO A 843 26.12 -18.42 15.30
C PRO A 843 26.48 -17.61 16.55
N GLN A 844 25.58 -17.61 17.54
CA GLN A 844 25.79 -17.03 18.85
C GLN A 844 25.99 -18.13 19.89
N THR A 845 27.10 -18.08 20.60
CA THR A 845 27.37 -18.95 21.74
C THR A 845 26.80 -18.31 23.00
N ILE A 846 25.74 -18.92 23.54
CA ILE A 846 25.11 -18.47 24.77
C ILE A 846 25.67 -19.30 25.93
N PRO A 847 26.32 -18.65 26.92
CA PRO A 847 26.74 -19.34 28.13
C PRO A 847 25.55 -19.66 29.04
N ASN A 848 25.63 -20.79 29.75
CA ASN A 848 24.76 -21.06 30.89
C ASN A 848 25.26 -20.24 32.10
N GLY A 849 25.11 -18.92 32.01
CA GLY A 849 25.51 -17.97 33.05
C GLY A 849 24.49 -17.90 34.18
N GLY A 850 24.96 -17.63 35.39
CA GLY A 850 24.16 -17.71 36.59
C GLY A 850 24.92 -17.19 37.81
N SER A 851 24.41 -17.51 39.00
CA SER A 851 25.08 -17.15 40.24
C SER A 851 24.86 -18.20 41.32
N ILE A 852 25.81 -18.30 42.25
CA ILE A 852 25.67 -19.06 43.50
C ILE A 852 25.61 -18.04 44.63
N THR A 853 24.55 -18.10 45.42
CA THR A 853 24.37 -17.30 46.63
C THR A 853 24.41 -18.19 47.84
N VAL A 854 25.31 -17.90 48.77
CA VAL A 854 25.35 -18.53 50.09
C VAL A 854 24.90 -17.52 51.13
N THR A 855 23.91 -17.89 51.92
CA THR A 855 23.39 -17.06 53.00
C THR A 855 23.78 -17.65 54.34
N VAL A 856 24.43 -16.84 55.17
CA VAL A 856 24.83 -17.19 56.55
C VAL A 856 24.17 -16.18 57.49
N GLY A 857 23.22 -16.64 58.30
CA GLY A 857 22.36 -15.75 59.09
C GLY A 857 21.49 -14.89 58.17
N SER A 858 21.65 -13.57 58.22
CA SER A 858 20.98 -12.60 57.34
C SER A 858 21.81 -12.18 56.13
N GLU A 859 23.11 -12.48 56.11
CA GLU A 859 24.04 -11.99 55.08
C GLU A 859 24.12 -12.96 53.91
N SER A 860 24.09 -12.43 52.69
CA SER A 860 24.12 -13.21 51.46
C SER A 860 25.32 -12.87 50.59
N PHE A 861 26.09 -13.89 50.23
CA PHE A 861 27.31 -13.79 49.45
C PHE A 861 27.09 -14.42 48.08
N THR A 862 27.01 -13.58 47.05
CA THR A 862 26.75 -14.03 45.68
C THR A 862 28.01 -13.96 44.81
N VAL A 863 28.33 -15.07 44.14
CA VAL A 863 29.33 -15.12 43.06
C VAL A 863 28.65 -15.46 41.75
N GLY A 864 28.90 -14.66 40.72
CA GLY A 864 28.42 -14.92 39.37
C GLY A 864 29.34 -15.86 38.60
N TYR A 865 28.78 -16.60 37.65
CA TYR A 865 29.52 -17.38 36.66
C TYR A 865 28.91 -17.15 35.28
N SER A 866 29.73 -17.13 34.25
CA SER A 866 29.27 -16.84 32.88
C SER A 866 29.91 -17.71 31.80
N CYS A 867 30.54 -18.84 32.18
CA CYS A 867 31.31 -19.80 31.34
C CYS A 867 32.73 -19.31 30.95
N CYS A 868 33.68 -20.11 30.44
CA CYS A 868 33.93 -21.57 30.47
C CYS A 868 35.25 -21.88 31.22
N SER A 869 35.92 -20.85 31.72
CA SER A 869 37.11 -20.96 32.58
C SER A 869 36.74 -21.14 34.06
N ASP A 870 35.48 -20.89 34.41
CA ASP A 870 34.97 -21.11 35.76
C ASP A 870 34.97 -22.61 36.08
N THR A 871 35.50 -22.94 37.25
CA THR A 871 35.48 -24.28 37.84
C THR A 871 34.84 -24.19 39.21
N ALA A 872 34.33 -25.31 39.73
CA ALA A 872 33.80 -25.34 41.08
C ALA A 872 34.81 -24.82 42.13
N SER A 873 36.11 -25.02 41.91
CA SER A 873 37.18 -24.51 42.77
C SER A 873 37.45 -23.01 42.61
N SER A 874 37.40 -22.47 41.39
CA SER A 874 37.56 -21.02 41.20
C SER A 874 36.38 -20.25 41.79
N LEU A 875 35.16 -20.79 41.67
CA LEU A 875 33.96 -20.21 42.29
C LEU A 875 33.99 -20.33 43.82
N ALA A 876 34.48 -21.44 44.37
CA ALA A 876 34.67 -21.60 45.82
C ALA A 876 35.69 -20.59 46.38
N THR A 877 36.78 -20.37 45.65
CA THR A 877 37.80 -19.37 46.00
C THR A 877 37.25 -17.94 45.95
N ALA A 878 36.51 -17.61 44.89
CA ALA A 878 35.86 -16.31 44.76
C ALA A 878 34.83 -16.08 45.88
N LEU A 879 34.06 -17.11 46.23
CA LEU A 879 33.06 -17.04 47.28
C LEU A 879 33.69 -16.84 48.66
N ALA A 880 34.74 -17.59 49.00
CA ALA A 880 35.44 -17.40 50.26
C ALA A 880 36.15 -16.04 50.35
N THR A 881 36.71 -15.56 49.24
CA THR A 881 37.27 -14.19 49.17
C THR A 881 36.19 -13.15 49.46
N LYS A 882 34.99 -13.34 48.90
CA LYS A 882 33.86 -12.44 49.11
C LYS A 882 33.34 -12.50 50.55
N ILE A 883 33.26 -13.69 51.15
CA ILE A 883 32.94 -13.87 52.57
C ILE A 883 34.01 -13.18 53.44
N ASN A 884 35.29 -13.43 53.21
CA ASN A 884 36.37 -12.83 54.01
C ASN A 884 36.55 -11.33 53.79
N SER A 885 36.05 -10.78 52.69
CA SER A 885 36.04 -9.33 52.44
C SER A 885 34.94 -8.58 53.19
N THR A 886 33.98 -9.31 53.78
CA THR A 886 32.90 -8.68 54.55
C THR A 886 33.38 -8.33 55.95
N THR A 887 33.05 -7.13 56.41
CA THR A 887 33.24 -6.74 57.83
C THR A 887 31.94 -6.85 58.62
N LEU A 888 30.83 -7.21 57.95
CA LEU A 888 29.48 -7.14 58.50
C LEU A 888 29.05 -8.42 59.24
N ALA A 889 29.71 -9.56 59.01
CA ALA A 889 29.41 -10.83 59.68
C ALA A 889 30.66 -11.36 60.42
N PRO A 890 30.54 -11.84 61.67
CA PRO A 890 31.65 -12.40 62.42
C PRO A 890 31.94 -13.84 61.97
N ILE A 891 32.31 -14.02 60.70
CA ILE A 891 32.60 -15.31 60.09
C ILE A 891 33.84 -15.20 59.20
N GLU A 892 34.59 -16.29 59.11
CA GLU A 892 35.70 -16.47 58.18
C GLU A 892 35.48 -17.71 57.32
N ALA A 893 36.03 -17.72 56.11
CA ALA A 893 35.91 -18.80 55.15
C ALA A 893 37.27 -19.30 54.68
N THR A 894 37.46 -20.61 54.68
CA THR A 894 38.62 -21.28 54.11
C THR A 894 38.19 -22.18 52.96
N VAL A 895 39.08 -22.40 51.98
CA VAL A 895 38.75 -23.18 50.78
C VAL A 895 39.69 -24.37 50.65
N SER A 896 39.10 -25.52 50.35
CA SER A 896 39.81 -26.72 49.93
C SER A 896 39.10 -27.34 48.73
N GLY A 897 39.68 -27.18 47.53
CA GLY A 897 39.06 -27.63 46.29
C GLY A 897 37.78 -26.85 45.98
N SER A 898 36.64 -27.54 45.85
CA SER A 898 35.32 -26.92 45.65
C SER A 898 34.52 -26.70 46.94
N LYS A 899 35.10 -27.01 48.10
CA LYS A 899 34.47 -26.88 49.41
C LYS A 899 34.94 -25.60 50.10
N VAL A 900 33.97 -24.78 50.51
CA VAL A 900 34.16 -23.61 51.36
C VAL A 900 33.73 -23.96 52.78
N THR A 901 34.66 -23.94 53.73
CA THR A 901 34.37 -24.12 55.16
C THR A 901 34.23 -22.74 55.80
N ILE A 902 33.11 -22.50 56.48
CA ILE A 902 32.76 -21.24 57.12
C ILE A 902 32.78 -21.46 58.64
N THR A 903 33.56 -20.64 59.35
CA THR A 903 33.74 -20.68 60.80
C THR A 903 33.34 -19.35 61.40
N SER A 904 32.62 -19.33 62.52
CA SER A 904 32.37 -18.10 63.27
C SER A 904 33.68 -17.58 63.87
N THR A 905 33.94 -16.28 63.80
CA THR A 905 35.12 -15.64 64.44
C THR A 905 34.89 -15.32 65.90
N ILE A 906 33.64 -15.46 66.36
CA ILE A 906 33.24 -15.38 67.76
C ILE A 906 32.70 -16.73 68.25
N ASN A 907 32.71 -16.91 69.56
CA ASN A 907 32.37 -18.15 70.24
C ASN A 907 30.90 -18.16 70.71
N GLY A 908 30.29 -19.35 70.83
CA GLY A 908 29.01 -19.53 71.53
C GLY A 908 27.87 -20.16 70.71
N VAL A 909 26.79 -20.62 71.37
CA VAL A 909 25.65 -21.30 70.73
C VAL A 909 24.88 -20.40 69.76
N ALA A 910 24.89 -19.10 70.00
CA ALA A 910 24.26 -18.08 69.14
C ALA A 910 24.93 -17.96 67.76
N THR A 911 26.12 -18.55 67.61
CA THR A 911 26.88 -18.54 66.36
C THR A 911 26.46 -19.64 65.39
N ASN A 912 25.52 -20.53 65.78
CA ASN A 912 24.96 -21.56 64.90
C ASN A 912 24.02 -20.95 63.84
N TYR A 913 24.55 -20.05 63.01
CA TYR A 913 23.82 -19.26 62.04
C TYR A 913 23.10 -20.17 61.03
N PRO A 914 21.84 -19.86 60.68
CA PRO A 914 21.19 -20.50 59.54
C PRO A 914 22.07 -20.43 58.30
N LEU A 915 22.22 -21.55 57.61
CA LEU A 915 23.05 -21.69 56.42
C LEU A 915 22.15 -22.18 55.28
N SER A 916 22.05 -21.38 54.23
CA SER A 916 21.30 -21.77 53.03
C SER A 916 22.04 -21.38 51.76
N VAL A 917 21.65 -22.04 50.67
CA VAL A 917 22.24 -21.83 49.36
C VAL A 917 21.14 -21.71 48.31
N SER A 918 21.32 -20.80 47.36
CA SER A 918 20.48 -20.70 46.18
C SER A 918 21.35 -20.44 44.96
N TYR A 919 20.81 -20.71 43.78
CA TYR A 919 21.52 -20.48 42.53
C TYR A 919 20.55 -20.10 41.43
N THR A 920 21.05 -19.31 40.48
CA THR A 920 20.33 -18.89 39.28
C THR A 920 21.08 -19.35 38.05
N TYR A 921 20.39 -19.44 36.92
CA TYR A 921 20.98 -19.79 35.64
C TYR A 921 20.14 -19.22 34.49
N ASN A 922 20.67 -19.27 33.28
CA ASN A 922 19.96 -18.83 32.08
C ASN A 922 18.86 -19.85 31.71
N SER A 923 17.70 -19.71 32.33
CA SER A 923 16.55 -20.61 32.15
C SER A 923 15.88 -20.49 30.79
N THR A 924 16.24 -19.47 29.99
CA THR A 924 15.73 -19.30 28.62
C THR A 924 16.30 -20.35 27.68
N TYR A 925 17.55 -20.77 27.90
CA TYR A 925 18.27 -21.68 26.99
C TYR A 925 18.75 -22.98 27.64
N PHE A 926 18.69 -23.08 28.97
CA PHE A 926 19.09 -24.26 29.72
C PHE A 926 17.96 -24.68 30.66
N THR A 927 17.89 -25.97 31.02
CA THR A 927 16.90 -26.53 31.95
C THR A 927 17.48 -26.84 33.33
N SER A 928 18.79 -26.66 33.50
CA SER A 928 19.50 -26.83 34.76
C SER A 928 20.71 -25.88 34.82
N PRO A 929 21.15 -25.48 36.03
CA PRO A 929 22.31 -24.62 36.20
C PRO A 929 23.63 -25.35 35.89
N ALA A 930 24.61 -24.61 35.36
CA ALA A 930 25.96 -25.14 35.13
C ALA A 930 26.71 -25.47 36.42
N PHE A 931 26.42 -24.73 37.51
CA PHE A 931 26.95 -24.99 38.84
C PHE A 931 25.84 -24.96 39.90
N THR A 932 25.93 -25.88 40.84
CA THR A 932 25.06 -25.95 42.02
C THR A 932 25.90 -25.89 43.29
N ALA A 933 25.26 -25.61 44.42
CA ALA A 933 25.89 -25.61 45.72
C ALA A 933 25.05 -26.40 46.73
N SER A 934 25.71 -27.10 47.65
CA SER A 934 25.07 -27.81 48.75
C SER A 934 25.68 -27.41 50.08
N ALA A 935 24.83 -27.06 51.05
CA ALA A 935 25.23 -26.78 52.43
C ALA A 935 25.41 -28.09 53.22
N SER A 936 26.31 -28.09 54.19
CA SER A 936 26.53 -29.23 55.10
C SER A 936 25.34 -29.48 56.05
N GLY A 937 24.46 -28.50 56.21
CA GLY A 937 23.27 -28.55 57.04
C GLY A 937 22.52 -27.21 57.00
N PRO A 938 21.34 -27.13 57.65
CA PRO A 938 20.52 -25.91 57.67
C PRO A 938 21.10 -24.78 58.54
N SER A 939 22.17 -25.05 59.30
CA SER A 939 22.89 -24.07 60.11
C SER A 939 24.37 -24.45 60.25
N LEU A 940 25.20 -23.50 60.67
CA LEU A 940 26.48 -23.81 61.29
C LEU A 940 26.24 -24.57 62.60
N THR A 941 27.19 -25.41 63.01
CA THR A 941 27.05 -26.31 64.17
C THR A 941 28.34 -26.37 64.98
N GLY A 942 28.24 -26.76 66.26
CA GLY A 942 29.40 -26.89 67.15
C GLY A 942 29.73 -25.64 67.98
N GLY A 943 28.96 -24.56 67.82
CA GLY A 943 29.00 -23.43 68.75
C GLY A 943 28.42 -23.83 70.10
N THR A 944 29.19 -23.70 71.17
CA THR A 944 28.78 -23.92 72.57
C THR A 944 29.30 -22.79 73.45
N ASP A 945 28.53 -22.40 74.47
CA ASP A 945 28.90 -21.35 75.44
C ASP A 945 29.74 -21.92 76.59
#